data_AF-F4PZA9-F1
#
_entry.id   AF-F4PZA9-F1
#
_cell.length_a   1.000
_cell.length_b   1.000
_cell.length_c   1.000
_cell.angle_alpha   90.00
_cell.angle_beta   90.00
_cell.angle_gamma   90.00
#
_symmetry.space_group_name_H-M   'P 1'
#
loop_
_entity.id
_entity.type
_entity.pdbx_description
1 polymer ?
#
loop_
_entity_poly.entity_id
_entity_poly.type
_entity_poly.pdbx_seq_one_letter_code
_entity_poly.pdbx_strand_id
1 'polypeptide(L)'
;MSTLLSLSNLLLLYIITDIEDNVDIVCLFLTCKHLLNNSSLKRLIQFKGVGELINIEKREISKQIFATVNRFNLLSFKDILDNSISAHHTIIDSDIENRDTTNSTIVLVKDYQFIPCIYTVPSIETLIINDQREIKDPDEYEDEYSSYYYQKEEEEMVDLGYISQFLPNLQRLDVRSFLLQIGPHSSLKSLHLHVDEFVNLSVLKNKFDSLTELSVKSKFISSDTINLLPSSLTSLTLGPLGIPPRNAFYSLTSLVTLDIDIEFDSHSETPPFIDLSGLINLETFKLSGNDAKRHVDMNFNIMMTVPPSIKNLDIGPACITIPSQCPMPLLERLKVQQSLLIENKGSLSSSPLLKKLVIDLCFQRFPTNLIPSTLKQLTIHKYSGNVNILGKGVFPPTITSLSIKGTGIETIHPNRLPSLIKLKQRIKGSVLPALPQHLKQFTWEASPYRNDKPLLVFPSTNNYPPHLETLNLVDIYDDFTINVPPITKYLLIPLEPNYSEDGIPIYSIGSKIDNTIIQSQQQQQWLPVNTTHLTCRFCKATTGRKVAFRLDEVINHTNVTYLNIWIIKILGLKFEFTIQRLDSDINNNNNSVLVLERQTLQGGIITRQQKTTINSQQHQQYDPIYLYFNIDSTSSPFELNLSYQHPPIL
;
A
#
# COMPACT_ATOMS: atom_id res chain seq x y z
N MET A 1 41.93 -5.26 14.36
CA MET A 1 41.37 -5.66 13.05
C MET A 1 41.79 -7.07 12.59
N SER A 2 42.82 -7.73 13.15
CA SER A 2 43.25 -9.07 12.72
C SER A 2 42.27 -10.22 13.08
N THR A 3 41.44 -10.05 14.11
CA THR A 3 40.50 -11.08 14.58
C THR A 3 39.22 -11.20 13.75
N LEU A 4 38.87 -10.19 12.95
CA LEU A 4 37.69 -10.27 12.07
C LEU A 4 37.97 -11.14 10.83
N LEU A 5 39.24 -11.17 10.39
CA LEU A 5 39.70 -11.98 9.27
C LEU A 5 39.75 -13.49 9.59
N SER A 6 39.59 -13.89 10.86
CA SER A 6 39.53 -15.29 11.27
C SER A 6 38.11 -15.86 11.37
N LEU A 7 37.07 -15.11 10.97
CA LEU A 7 35.70 -15.63 10.91
C LEU A 7 35.60 -16.74 9.86
N SER A 8 34.94 -17.85 10.20
CA SER A 8 34.69 -18.93 9.25
C SER A 8 33.65 -18.51 8.21
N ASN A 9 33.75 -19.03 6.98
CA ASN A 9 32.77 -18.76 5.93
C ASN A 9 31.34 -19.13 6.34
N LEU A 10 31.16 -20.17 7.16
CA LEU A 10 29.86 -20.60 7.65
C LEU A 10 29.24 -19.56 8.60
N LEU A 11 30.05 -19.03 9.52
CA LEU A 11 29.59 -18.00 10.46
C LEU A 11 29.32 -16.68 9.74
N LEU A 12 30.15 -16.33 8.74
CA LEU A 12 29.91 -15.16 7.90
C LEU A 12 28.63 -15.31 7.07
N LEU A 13 28.37 -16.50 6.51
CA LEU A 13 27.11 -16.79 5.83
C LEU A 13 25.94 -16.62 6.78
N TYR A 14 26.01 -17.19 7.98
CA TYR A 14 24.96 -17.08 9.00
C TYR A 14 24.68 -15.62 9.36
N ILE A 15 25.72 -14.81 9.59
CA ILE A 15 25.57 -13.37 9.85
C ILE A 15 24.87 -12.68 8.67
N ILE A 16 25.30 -12.93 7.42
CA ILE A 16 24.71 -12.29 6.24
C ILE A 16 23.26 -12.74 6.03
N THR A 17 22.98 -14.02 6.22
CA THR A 17 21.63 -14.59 6.14
C THR A 17 20.72 -14.04 7.24
N ASP A 18 21.25 -13.63 8.38
CA ASP A 18 20.48 -13.00 9.47
C ASP A 18 20.25 -11.49 9.25
N ILE A 19 21.04 -10.80 8.41
CA ILE A 19 20.81 -9.37 8.11
C ILE A 19 19.55 -9.21 7.27
N GLU A 20 18.55 -8.49 7.77
CA GLU A 20 17.28 -8.27 7.06
C GLU A 20 17.34 -7.09 6.06
N ASP A 21 18.16 -6.06 6.30
CA ASP A 21 18.25 -4.87 5.46
C ASP A 21 19.41 -4.95 4.46
N ASN A 22 19.12 -4.79 3.16
CA ASN A 22 20.14 -4.77 2.12
C ASN A 22 21.13 -3.62 2.28
N VAL A 23 20.73 -2.50 2.88
CA VAL A 23 21.65 -1.40 3.19
C VAL A 23 22.73 -1.87 4.16
N ASP A 24 22.35 -2.63 5.19
CA ASP A 24 23.29 -3.18 6.17
C ASP A 24 24.21 -4.21 5.53
N ILE A 25 23.70 -5.00 4.58
CA ILE A 25 24.51 -5.91 3.74
C ILE A 25 25.56 -5.11 2.95
N VAL A 26 25.15 -4.04 2.26
CA VAL A 26 26.06 -3.16 1.51
C VAL A 26 27.08 -2.51 2.45
N CYS A 27 26.67 -2.02 3.61
CA CYS A 27 27.55 -1.39 4.58
C CYS A 27 28.55 -2.37 5.20
N LEU A 28 28.11 -3.60 5.51
CA LEU A 28 28.99 -4.68 5.93
C LEU A 28 30.06 -4.92 4.87
N PHE A 29 29.68 -4.94 3.60
CA PHE A 29 30.60 -5.20 2.50
C PHE A 29 31.55 -4.06 2.18
N LEU A 30 31.09 -2.81 2.29
CA LEU A 30 31.95 -1.63 2.18
C LEU A 30 32.99 -1.61 3.32
N THR A 31 32.58 -1.97 4.53
CA THR A 31 33.47 -2.01 5.71
C THR A 31 34.42 -3.22 5.67
N CYS A 32 33.94 -4.37 5.20
CA CYS A 32 34.65 -5.64 5.24
C CYS A 32 35.12 -6.11 3.86
N LYS A 33 35.58 -5.20 3.00
CA LYS A 33 35.98 -5.50 1.62
C LYS A 33 36.94 -6.70 1.48
N HIS A 34 37.84 -6.88 2.44
CA HIS A 34 38.79 -8.01 2.46
C HIS A 34 38.13 -9.37 2.68
N LEU A 35 36.99 -9.45 3.39
CA LEU A 35 36.28 -10.72 3.63
C LEU A 35 35.60 -11.26 2.36
N LEU A 36 35.21 -10.38 1.44
CA LEU A 36 34.51 -10.75 0.22
C LEU A 36 35.43 -11.09 -0.95
N ASN A 37 36.66 -10.57 -0.97
CA ASN A 37 37.50 -10.62 -2.15
C ASN A 37 38.05 -12.03 -2.48
N ASN A 38 37.83 -13.03 -1.61
CA ASN A 38 38.46 -14.36 -1.70
C ASN A 38 37.49 -15.56 -1.55
N SER A 39 36.16 -15.37 -1.55
CA SER A 39 35.25 -16.44 -1.12
C SER A 39 34.21 -16.86 -2.18
N SER A 40 34.04 -18.18 -2.34
CA SER A 40 32.88 -18.83 -2.97
C SER A 40 31.54 -18.40 -2.37
N LEU A 41 31.58 -17.81 -1.17
CA LEU A 41 30.47 -17.20 -0.44
C LEU A 41 29.71 -16.17 -1.28
N LYS A 42 30.38 -15.41 -2.15
CA LYS A 42 29.74 -14.36 -2.95
C LYS A 42 28.59 -14.88 -3.82
N ARG A 43 28.65 -16.16 -4.22
CA ARG A 43 27.60 -16.83 -4.99
C ARG A 43 26.39 -17.27 -4.16
N LEU A 44 26.56 -17.35 -2.84
CA LEU A 44 25.51 -17.75 -1.88
C LEU A 44 24.80 -16.56 -1.27
N ILE A 45 25.38 -15.36 -1.41
CA ILE A 45 24.79 -14.12 -0.90
C ILE A 45 23.76 -13.64 -1.91
N GLN A 46 22.60 -13.27 -1.38
CA GLN A 46 21.51 -12.66 -2.12
C GLN A 46 21.04 -11.45 -1.34
N PHE A 47 20.78 -10.35 -2.04
CA PHE A 47 19.95 -9.28 -1.52
C PHE A 47 18.52 -9.81 -1.31
N LYS A 48 17.92 -9.41 -0.19
CA LYS A 48 16.56 -9.82 0.22
C LYS A 48 15.53 -8.83 -0.32
N GLY A 49 14.43 -9.31 -0.86
CA GLY A 49 13.32 -8.45 -1.28
C GLY A 49 13.66 -7.47 -2.41
N VAL A 50 14.64 -7.78 -3.28
CA VAL A 50 14.93 -6.99 -4.50
C VAL A 50 13.84 -7.24 -5.53
N GLY A 51 12.62 -6.78 -5.21
CA GLY A 51 11.40 -6.96 -5.99
C GLY A 51 11.02 -8.42 -6.26
N GLU A 52 9.74 -8.68 -6.51
CA GLU A 52 9.36 -9.87 -7.26
C GLU A 52 9.57 -9.55 -8.75
N LEU A 53 10.16 -10.46 -9.55
CA LEU A 53 10.35 -10.23 -10.99
C LEU A 53 9.02 -10.00 -11.69
N ILE A 54 7.99 -10.66 -11.18
CA ILE A 54 6.61 -10.52 -11.63
C ILE A 54 5.86 -9.92 -10.45
N ASN A 55 5.33 -8.72 -10.62
CA ASN A 55 4.38 -8.16 -9.66
C ASN A 55 3.08 -8.96 -9.82
N ILE A 56 2.81 -9.90 -8.92
CA ILE A 56 1.67 -10.81 -9.04
C ILE A 56 0.35 -10.02 -9.04
N GLU A 57 0.23 -8.98 -8.20
CA GLU A 57 -0.98 -8.16 -8.11
C GLU A 57 -1.29 -7.40 -9.40
N LYS A 58 -0.25 -6.88 -10.07
CA LYS A 58 -0.37 -6.16 -11.35
C LYS A 58 -0.27 -7.08 -12.57
N ARG A 59 0.20 -8.32 -12.37
CA ARG A 59 0.50 -9.33 -13.39
C ARG A 59 1.52 -8.88 -14.43
N GLU A 60 2.41 -7.97 -14.06
CA GLU A 60 3.39 -7.36 -14.95
C GLU A 60 4.82 -7.68 -14.50
N ILE A 61 5.77 -7.60 -15.44
CA ILE A 61 7.19 -7.59 -15.09
C ILE A 61 7.44 -6.35 -14.23
N SER A 62 8.12 -6.55 -13.11
CA SER A 62 8.46 -5.47 -12.21
C SER A 62 9.40 -4.46 -12.89
N LYS A 63 8.86 -3.31 -13.30
CA LYS A 63 9.63 -2.16 -13.80
C LYS A 63 10.72 -1.73 -12.82
N GLN A 64 10.50 -1.99 -11.52
CA GLN A 64 11.44 -1.74 -10.45
C GLN A 64 12.69 -2.61 -10.58
N ILE A 65 12.55 -3.92 -10.79
CA ILE A 65 13.72 -4.80 -11.00
C ILE A 65 14.48 -4.39 -12.25
N PHE A 66 13.79 -4.09 -13.35
CA PHE A 66 14.46 -3.66 -14.58
C PHE A 66 15.29 -2.38 -14.35
N ALA A 67 14.77 -1.41 -13.60
CA ALA A 67 15.53 -0.22 -13.23
C ALA A 67 16.71 -0.56 -12.31
N THR A 68 16.51 -1.44 -11.32
CA THR A 68 17.58 -1.93 -10.45
C THR A 68 18.72 -2.53 -11.25
N VAL A 69 18.46 -3.52 -12.10
CA VAL A 69 19.48 -4.24 -12.89
C VAL A 69 20.26 -3.29 -13.80
N ASN A 70 19.56 -2.37 -14.48
CA ASN A 70 20.20 -1.50 -15.46
C ASN A 70 20.95 -0.31 -14.84
N ARG A 71 20.61 0.11 -13.61
CA ARG A 71 21.18 1.31 -12.96
C ARG A 71 21.91 1.03 -11.65
N PHE A 72 22.22 -0.24 -11.39
CA PHE A 72 22.99 -0.61 -10.22
C PHE A 72 24.44 -0.11 -10.35
N ASN A 73 24.71 1.06 -9.77
CA ASN A 73 26.01 1.73 -9.87
C ASN A 73 27.06 1.15 -8.92
N LEU A 74 26.68 0.33 -7.95
CA LEU A 74 27.61 -0.34 -7.06
C LEU A 74 28.21 -1.59 -7.73
N LEU A 75 28.98 -1.38 -8.80
CA LEU A 75 29.51 -2.45 -9.68
C LEU A 75 30.21 -3.61 -8.93
N SER A 76 30.73 -3.36 -7.73
CA SER A 76 31.33 -4.39 -6.86
C SER A 76 30.35 -5.47 -6.38
N PHE A 77 29.04 -5.22 -6.40
CA PHE A 77 27.98 -6.15 -5.97
C PHE A 77 27.08 -6.64 -7.11
N LYS A 78 27.44 -6.41 -8.37
CA LYS A 78 26.60 -6.79 -9.53
C LYS A 78 26.28 -8.29 -9.56
N ASP A 79 27.26 -9.12 -9.27
CA ASP A 79 27.10 -10.57 -9.20
C ASP A 79 26.20 -11.03 -8.05
N ILE A 80 26.20 -10.33 -6.91
CA ILE A 80 25.24 -10.59 -5.81
C ILE A 80 23.82 -10.27 -6.28
N LEU A 81 23.65 -9.16 -7.01
CA LEU A 81 22.37 -8.79 -7.60
C LEU A 81 21.90 -9.82 -8.64
N ASP A 82 22.79 -10.28 -9.52
CA ASP A 82 22.47 -11.28 -10.54
C ASP A 82 22.01 -12.60 -9.86
N ASN A 83 22.70 -13.04 -8.80
CA ASN A 83 22.33 -14.23 -8.02
C ASN A 83 20.97 -14.09 -7.31
N SER A 84 20.58 -12.88 -6.93
CA SER A 84 19.26 -12.61 -6.33
C SER A 84 18.11 -12.77 -7.31
N ILE A 85 18.35 -12.55 -8.61
CA ILE A 85 17.29 -12.50 -9.64
C ILE A 85 17.15 -13.84 -10.37
N SER A 86 18.26 -14.54 -10.62
CA SER A 86 18.34 -15.64 -11.59
C SER A 86 17.74 -16.98 -11.14
N ALA A 87 17.37 -17.16 -9.88
CA ALA A 87 17.10 -18.49 -9.33
C ALA A 87 15.63 -18.97 -9.33
N HIS A 88 14.63 -18.11 -9.60
CA HIS A 88 13.23 -18.48 -9.28
C HIS A 88 12.15 -18.07 -10.30
N HIS A 89 12.46 -17.25 -11.30
CA HIS A 89 11.43 -16.68 -12.18
C HIS A 89 11.82 -16.76 -13.65
N THR A 90 10.87 -17.19 -14.47
CA THR A 90 10.98 -17.15 -15.93
C THR A 90 9.78 -16.44 -16.52
N ILE A 91 10.04 -15.47 -17.37
CA ILE A 91 9.00 -14.81 -18.18
C ILE A 91 8.99 -15.52 -19.52
N ILE A 92 7.81 -15.99 -19.94
CA ILE A 92 7.58 -16.56 -21.26
C ILE A 92 6.92 -15.52 -22.19
N ASP A 93 7.66 -15.17 -23.24
CA ASP A 93 7.37 -14.18 -24.28
C ASP A 93 7.98 -14.67 -25.61
N SER A 94 7.72 -13.96 -26.70
CA SER A 94 8.10 -14.31 -28.08
C SER A 94 9.61 -14.57 -28.34
N ASP A 95 10.52 -14.10 -27.48
CA ASP A 95 11.98 -14.14 -27.70
C ASP A 95 12.71 -15.39 -27.12
N ILE A 96 12.01 -16.51 -26.84
CA ILE A 96 12.50 -17.49 -25.83
C ILE A 96 13.19 -18.75 -26.34
N GLU A 97 13.41 -18.91 -27.63
CA GLU A 97 13.91 -20.18 -28.19
C GLU A 97 15.23 -20.72 -27.59
N ASN A 98 15.96 -20.01 -26.70
CA ASN A 98 17.25 -20.43 -26.15
C ASN A 98 17.46 -20.30 -24.62
N ARG A 99 16.44 -20.07 -23.77
CA ARG A 99 16.67 -19.97 -22.32
C ARG A 99 16.52 -21.31 -21.60
N ASP A 100 17.48 -21.64 -20.72
CA ASP A 100 17.36 -22.77 -19.81
C ASP A 100 16.31 -22.48 -18.74
N THR A 101 15.13 -23.07 -18.87
CA THR A 101 13.98 -22.88 -17.99
C THR A 101 13.82 -24.00 -16.96
N THR A 102 14.73 -24.98 -16.94
CA THR A 102 14.56 -26.27 -16.26
C THR A 102 14.35 -26.18 -14.74
N ASN A 103 14.78 -25.09 -14.10
CA ASN A 103 14.65 -24.87 -12.65
C ASN A 103 13.64 -23.80 -12.25
N SER A 104 12.79 -23.36 -13.19
CA SER A 104 11.82 -22.28 -12.90
C SER A 104 10.67 -22.82 -12.06
N THR A 105 10.36 -22.16 -10.94
CA THR A 105 9.21 -22.48 -10.10
C THR A 105 8.04 -21.53 -10.35
N ILE A 106 8.31 -20.30 -10.82
CA ILE A 106 7.32 -19.28 -11.13
C ILE A 106 7.45 -18.88 -12.60
N VAL A 107 6.33 -18.96 -13.34
CA VAL A 107 6.28 -18.61 -14.76
C VAL A 107 5.16 -17.60 -15.04
N LEU A 108 5.49 -16.53 -15.76
CA LEU A 108 4.53 -15.58 -16.34
C LEU A 108 4.42 -15.82 -17.84
N VAL A 109 3.22 -16.06 -18.35
CA VAL A 109 2.88 -16.16 -19.76
C VAL A 109 2.05 -14.94 -20.14
N LYS A 110 2.58 -14.09 -21.03
CA LYS A 110 1.87 -12.88 -21.48
C LYS A 110 0.88 -13.12 -22.61
N ASP A 111 1.11 -14.15 -23.42
CA ASP A 111 0.27 -14.49 -24.56
C ASP A 111 0.01 -15.99 -24.53
N TYR A 112 -1.26 -16.35 -24.63
CA TYR A 112 -1.77 -17.72 -24.56
C TYR A 112 -1.17 -18.62 -25.64
N GLN A 113 -0.71 -18.05 -26.76
CA GLN A 113 -0.01 -18.81 -27.82
C GLN A 113 1.27 -19.48 -27.31
N PHE A 114 1.85 -19.01 -26.20
CA PHE A 114 3.04 -19.59 -25.59
C PHE A 114 2.75 -20.59 -24.45
N ILE A 115 1.48 -20.90 -24.16
CA ILE A 115 1.13 -21.97 -23.21
C ILE A 115 1.74 -23.33 -23.60
N PRO A 116 1.90 -23.72 -24.88
CA PRO A 116 2.60 -24.96 -25.20
C PRO A 116 4.06 -25.00 -24.71
N CYS A 117 4.74 -23.86 -24.56
CA CYS A 117 6.13 -23.79 -24.12
C CYS A 117 6.31 -24.21 -22.65
N ILE A 118 5.31 -23.98 -21.79
CA ILE A 118 5.41 -24.33 -20.35
C ILE A 118 5.37 -25.83 -20.10
N TYR A 119 4.89 -26.64 -21.05
CA TYR A 119 4.79 -28.10 -20.88
C TYR A 119 6.16 -28.79 -20.74
N THR A 120 7.23 -28.10 -21.10
CA THR A 120 8.61 -28.57 -20.95
C THR A 120 9.19 -28.34 -19.55
N VAL A 121 8.47 -27.63 -18.68
CA VAL A 121 8.94 -27.21 -17.35
C VAL A 121 8.07 -27.83 -16.25
N PRO A 122 8.29 -29.10 -15.87
CA PRO A 122 7.44 -29.80 -14.90
C PRO A 122 7.61 -29.28 -13.46
N SER A 123 8.60 -28.42 -13.19
CA SER A 123 8.87 -27.82 -11.89
C SER A 123 8.00 -26.60 -11.56
N ILE A 124 7.13 -26.17 -12.48
CA ILE A 124 6.28 -24.98 -12.25
C ILE A 124 5.33 -25.26 -11.08
N GLU A 125 5.45 -24.46 -10.03
CA GLU A 125 4.54 -24.46 -8.87
C GLU A 125 3.53 -23.32 -8.97
N THR A 126 3.92 -22.20 -9.57
CA THR A 126 3.08 -21.01 -9.76
C THR A 126 3.08 -20.59 -11.24
N LEU A 127 1.89 -20.57 -11.84
CA LEU A 127 1.68 -20.12 -13.21
C LEU A 127 0.78 -18.88 -13.22
N ILE A 128 1.24 -17.83 -13.90
CA ILE A 128 0.49 -16.59 -14.11
C ILE A 128 0.29 -16.44 -15.62
N ILE A 129 -0.97 -16.38 -16.05
CA ILE A 129 -1.35 -16.15 -17.44
C ILE A 129 -2.02 -14.79 -17.49
N ASN A 130 -1.41 -13.85 -18.20
CA ASN A 130 -1.89 -12.48 -18.30
C ASN A 130 -1.94 -12.09 -19.78
N ASP A 131 -2.97 -12.56 -20.49
CA ASP A 131 -3.28 -12.07 -21.83
C ASP A 131 -3.82 -10.65 -21.72
N GLN A 132 -2.90 -9.68 -21.77
CA GLN A 132 -3.22 -8.28 -21.97
C GLN A 132 -3.10 -7.97 -23.46
N ARG A 133 -3.97 -8.55 -24.29
CA ARG A 133 -4.41 -7.80 -25.47
C ARG A 133 -4.96 -6.48 -24.92
N GLU A 134 -4.21 -5.40 -25.16
CA GLU A 134 -4.54 -4.07 -24.66
C GLU A 134 -6.00 -3.79 -24.99
N ILE A 135 -6.87 -3.91 -23.99
CA ILE A 135 -8.22 -3.35 -24.07
C ILE A 135 -7.96 -1.86 -24.05
N LYS A 136 -7.76 -1.29 -25.24
CA LYS A 136 -7.66 0.15 -25.42
C LYS A 136 -8.91 0.72 -24.76
N ASP A 137 -8.69 1.65 -23.84
CA ASP A 137 -9.79 2.24 -23.08
C ASP A 137 -10.82 2.76 -24.11
N PRO A 138 -12.07 2.30 -24.08
CA PRO A 138 -13.07 2.76 -25.05
C PRO A 138 -13.22 4.28 -25.03
N ASP A 139 -12.86 4.93 -23.93
CA ASP A 139 -12.85 6.39 -23.78
C ASP A 139 -11.67 7.09 -24.50
N GLU A 140 -10.64 6.36 -24.93
CA GLU A 140 -9.50 6.93 -25.67
C GLU A 140 -9.83 7.18 -27.15
N TYR A 141 -10.96 6.66 -27.63
CA TYR A 141 -11.53 6.97 -28.95
C TYR A 141 -12.85 7.76 -28.77
N GLU A 142 -12.74 9.04 -28.40
CA GLU A 142 -13.85 10.01 -28.48
C GLU A 142 -14.33 10.29 -29.92
N ASP A 143 -13.75 9.65 -30.94
CA ASP A 143 -14.29 9.70 -32.29
C ASP A 143 -15.60 8.90 -32.37
N GLU A 144 -16.70 9.64 -32.22
CA GLU A 144 -18.13 9.26 -32.23
C GLU A 144 -18.57 8.36 -33.42
N TYR A 145 -17.66 8.08 -34.36
CA TYR A 145 -17.89 7.26 -35.56
C TYR A 145 -17.21 5.88 -35.57
N SER A 146 -16.34 5.53 -34.62
CA SER A 146 -15.62 4.23 -34.65
C SER A 146 -16.33 3.09 -33.90
N SER A 147 -17.45 3.33 -33.22
CA SER A 147 -18.14 2.30 -32.42
C SER A 147 -18.83 1.19 -33.23
N TYR A 148 -18.98 1.37 -34.56
CA TYR A 148 -19.64 0.38 -35.43
C TYR A 148 -18.69 -0.65 -36.06
N TYR A 149 -17.37 -0.48 -35.93
CA TYR A 149 -16.37 -1.41 -36.49
C TYR A 149 -15.52 -2.09 -35.42
N TYR A 150 -16.06 -2.30 -34.21
CA TYR A 150 -15.58 -3.40 -33.38
C TYR A 150 -15.94 -4.69 -34.11
N GLN A 151 -15.09 -5.06 -35.08
CA GLN A 151 -15.00 -6.43 -35.53
C GLN A 151 -14.89 -7.24 -34.25
N LYS A 152 -15.91 -8.06 -34.02
CA LYS A 152 -15.94 -9.04 -32.96
C LYS A 152 -14.80 -10.00 -33.26
N GLU A 153 -13.57 -9.62 -32.90
CA GLU A 153 -12.44 -10.52 -32.85
C GLU A 153 -12.97 -11.74 -32.13
N GLU A 154 -12.88 -12.90 -32.79
CA GLU A 154 -13.43 -14.12 -32.25
C GLU A 154 -12.85 -14.28 -30.85
N GLU A 155 -13.72 -14.16 -29.85
CA GLU A 155 -13.33 -14.13 -28.45
C GLU A 155 -12.66 -15.47 -28.12
N GLU A 156 -11.33 -15.49 -28.17
CA GLU A 156 -10.59 -16.74 -28.06
C GLU A 156 -10.74 -17.30 -26.65
N MET A 157 -11.34 -18.49 -26.59
CA MET A 157 -11.46 -19.25 -25.36
C MET A 157 -10.08 -19.79 -24.97
N VAL A 158 -9.60 -19.41 -23.79
CA VAL A 158 -8.34 -19.94 -23.26
C VAL A 158 -8.61 -21.34 -22.71
N ASP A 159 -8.06 -22.38 -23.36
CA ASP A 159 -8.19 -23.77 -22.91
C ASP A 159 -7.00 -24.22 -22.06
N LEU A 160 -7.20 -24.24 -20.75
CA LEU A 160 -6.25 -24.74 -19.75
C LEU A 160 -6.46 -26.23 -19.45
N GLY A 161 -7.27 -26.94 -20.24
CA GLY A 161 -7.56 -28.37 -20.07
C GLY A 161 -6.31 -29.25 -20.03
N TYR A 162 -5.31 -28.92 -20.84
CA TYR A 162 -4.07 -29.68 -20.98
C TYR A 162 -3.04 -29.41 -19.87
N ILE A 163 -3.11 -28.26 -19.19
CA ILE A 163 -2.10 -27.85 -18.20
C ILE A 163 -2.04 -28.86 -17.05
N SER A 164 -3.16 -29.48 -16.68
CA SER A 164 -3.17 -30.46 -15.60
C SER A 164 -2.37 -31.72 -15.88
N GLN A 165 -2.27 -32.11 -17.16
CA GLN A 165 -1.50 -33.27 -17.56
C GLN A 165 0.01 -32.97 -17.54
N PHE A 166 0.41 -31.75 -17.91
CA PHE A 166 1.81 -31.40 -18.07
C PHE A 166 2.45 -30.77 -16.83
N LEU A 167 1.65 -30.15 -15.96
CA LEU A 167 2.13 -29.46 -14.75
C LEU A 167 1.57 -30.12 -13.47
N PRO A 168 2.03 -31.34 -13.13
CA PRO A 168 1.52 -32.08 -11.97
C PRO A 168 1.87 -31.43 -10.62
N ASN A 169 2.86 -30.54 -10.60
CA ASN A 169 3.30 -29.81 -9.41
C ASN A 169 2.65 -28.44 -9.28
N LEU A 170 1.76 -28.06 -10.19
CA LEU A 170 1.13 -26.74 -10.17
C LEU A 170 0.25 -26.60 -8.93
N GLN A 171 0.61 -25.67 -8.05
CA GLN A 171 -0.10 -25.40 -6.81
C GLN A 171 -0.87 -24.08 -6.85
N ARG A 172 -0.42 -23.12 -7.67
CA ARG A 172 -1.02 -21.79 -7.81
C ARG A 172 -1.20 -21.43 -9.26
N LEU A 173 -2.41 -20.99 -9.62
CA LEU A 173 -2.76 -20.58 -10.97
C LEU A 173 -3.50 -19.24 -10.91
N ASP A 174 -2.94 -18.23 -11.57
CA ASP A 174 -3.56 -16.92 -11.76
C ASP A 174 -3.80 -16.66 -13.25
N VAL A 175 -5.05 -16.37 -13.64
CA VAL A 175 -5.46 -16.29 -15.04
C VAL A 175 -6.22 -14.98 -15.29
N ARG A 176 -5.82 -14.25 -16.32
CA ARG A 176 -6.64 -13.24 -17.01
C ARG A 176 -7.06 -13.80 -18.35
N SER A 177 -8.35 -13.80 -18.63
CA SER A 177 -8.88 -14.28 -19.91
C SER A 177 -10.24 -13.67 -20.18
N PHE A 178 -10.63 -13.54 -21.44
CA PHE A 178 -12.00 -13.16 -21.77
C PHE A 178 -12.98 -14.33 -21.54
N LEU A 179 -12.65 -15.52 -22.05
CA LEU A 179 -13.35 -16.79 -21.80
C LEU A 179 -12.35 -17.86 -21.34
N LEU A 180 -12.82 -18.80 -20.52
CA LEU A 180 -11.94 -19.76 -19.86
C LEU A 180 -12.53 -21.18 -19.83
N GLN A 181 -11.72 -22.14 -20.28
CA GLN A 181 -11.91 -23.56 -20.00
C GLN A 181 -10.79 -24.03 -19.07
N ILE A 182 -11.13 -24.66 -17.94
CA ILE A 182 -10.12 -25.24 -17.04
C ILE A 182 -10.32 -26.75 -16.94
N GLY A 183 -9.23 -27.51 -17.02
CA GLY A 183 -9.23 -28.96 -16.77
C GLY A 183 -9.26 -29.32 -15.28
N PRO A 184 -9.36 -30.62 -14.95
CA PRO A 184 -9.21 -31.08 -13.57
C PRO A 184 -7.76 -30.92 -13.10
N HIS A 185 -7.51 -30.31 -11.94
CA HIS A 185 -6.19 -30.21 -11.30
C HIS A 185 -6.24 -30.66 -9.84
N SER A 186 -5.68 -31.83 -9.55
CA SER A 186 -5.67 -32.38 -8.18
C SER A 186 -4.66 -31.71 -7.25
N SER A 187 -3.57 -31.15 -7.76
CA SER A 187 -2.49 -30.50 -6.98
C SER A 187 -2.76 -29.03 -6.65
N LEU A 188 -3.72 -28.41 -7.33
CA LEU A 188 -3.94 -26.96 -7.27
C LEU A 188 -4.57 -26.57 -5.93
N LYS A 189 -3.89 -25.66 -5.21
CA LYS A 189 -4.30 -25.17 -3.89
C LYS A 189 -4.90 -23.77 -3.94
N SER A 190 -4.47 -22.94 -4.89
CA SER A 190 -4.93 -21.56 -5.08
C SER A 190 -5.24 -21.29 -6.54
N LEU A 191 -6.44 -20.77 -6.81
CA LEU A 191 -6.93 -20.42 -8.15
C LEU A 191 -7.47 -18.99 -8.15
N HIS A 192 -6.88 -18.13 -8.96
CA HIS A 192 -7.27 -16.73 -9.14
C HIS A 192 -7.71 -16.52 -10.58
N LEU A 193 -8.97 -16.17 -10.79
CA LEU A 193 -9.59 -15.99 -12.10
C LEU A 193 -10.03 -14.54 -12.25
N HIS A 194 -9.59 -13.89 -13.33
CA HIS A 194 -10.11 -12.61 -13.77
C HIS A 194 -10.67 -12.79 -15.17
N VAL A 195 -12.00 -12.87 -15.25
CA VAL A 195 -12.73 -13.17 -16.47
C VAL A 195 -13.58 -11.97 -16.83
N ASP A 196 -13.36 -11.37 -17.99
CA ASP A 196 -14.06 -10.14 -18.38
C ASP A 196 -15.55 -10.37 -18.69
N GLU A 197 -15.98 -11.62 -18.83
CA GLU A 197 -17.37 -12.02 -19.06
C GLU A 197 -17.99 -12.78 -17.90
N PHE A 198 -19.28 -13.11 -18.05
CA PHE A 198 -20.06 -13.92 -17.13
C PHE A 198 -19.37 -15.26 -16.79
N VAL A 199 -19.21 -15.55 -15.50
CA VAL A 199 -18.67 -16.83 -15.03
C VAL A 199 -19.75 -17.66 -14.36
N ASN A 200 -19.96 -18.86 -14.90
CA ASN A 200 -20.76 -19.90 -14.26
C ASN A 200 -19.84 -20.80 -13.42
N LEU A 201 -19.97 -20.78 -12.08
CA LEU A 201 -19.08 -21.53 -11.19
C LEU A 201 -19.23 -23.06 -11.33
N SER A 202 -20.26 -23.55 -12.01
CA SER A 202 -20.38 -24.98 -12.33
C SER A 202 -19.20 -25.50 -13.16
N VAL A 203 -18.47 -24.62 -13.88
CA VAL A 203 -17.25 -25.00 -14.59
C VAL A 203 -16.13 -25.48 -13.66
N LEU A 204 -16.19 -25.19 -12.36
CA LEU A 204 -15.20 -25.61 -11.36
C LEU A 204 -15.60 -26.89 -10.61
N LYS A 205 -16.83 -27.37 -10.82
CA LYS A 205 -17.38 -28.52 -10.11
C LYS A 205 -16.52 -29.77 -10.34
N ASN A 206 -16.09 -30.41 -9.25
CA ASN A 206 -15.31 -31.66 -9.25
C ASN A 206 -13.98 -31.58 -10.02
N LYS A 207 -13.40 -30.38 -10.19
CA LYS A 207 -12.12 -30.22 -10.89
C LYS A 207 -10.92 -30.07 -9.97
N PHE A 208 -11.11 -29.69 -8.71
CA PHE A 208 -10.01 -29.34 -7.81
C PHE A 208 -10.18 -29.94 -6.42
N ASP A 209 -9.51 -31.07 -6.18
CA ASP A 209 -9.61 -31.80 -4.91
C ASP A 209 -8.82 -31.12 -3.78
N SER A 210 -7.71 -30.45 -4.10
CA SER A 210 -6.84 -29.78 -3.13
C SER A 210 -7.08 -28.28 -3.00
N LEU A 211 -8.13 -27.74 -3.64
CA LEU A 211 -8.33 -26.30 -3.70
C LEU A 211 -8.73 -25.75 -2.33
N THR A 212 -7.89 -24.88 -1.78
CA THR A 212 -8.11 -24.22 -0.49
C THR A 212 -8.43 -22.74 -0.62
N GLU A 213 -8.08 -22.13 -1.75
CA GLU A 213 -8.28 -20.71 -2.02
C GLU A 213 -8.82 -20.51 -3.45
N LEU A 214 -9.91 -19.76 -3.55
CA LEU A 214 -10.53 -19.39 -4.84
C LEU A 214 -10.84 -17.89 -4.86
N SER A 215 -10.34 -17.19 -5.87
CA SER A 215 -10.71 -15.81 -6.18
C SER A 215 -11.27 -15.74 -7.60
N VAL A 216 -12.50 -15.27 -7.77
CA VAL A 216 -13.12 -15.08 -9.08
C VAL A 216 -13.57 -13.63 -9.19
N LYS A 217 -12.92 -12.87 -10.09
CA LYS A 217 -13.30 -11.53 -10.48
C LYS A 217 -13.90 -11.59 -11.88
N SER A 218 -15.15 -11.20 -12.00
CA SER A 218 -15.86 -11.17 -13.26
C SER A 218 -16.87 -10.02 -13.26
N LYS A 219 -17.32 -9.59 -14.43
CA LYS A 219 -18.45 -8.65 -14.55
C LYS A 219 -19.67 -9.16 -13.80
N PHE A 220 -19.96 -10.46 -13.86
CA PHE A 220 -21.08 -11.07 -13.17
C PHE A 220 -20.85 -12.56 -12.90
N ILE A 221 -21.14 -12.98 -11.67
CA ILE A 221 -21.08 -14.38 -11.25
C ILE A 221 -22.51 -14.86 -10.94
N SER A 222 -22.90 -16.00 -11.51
CA SER A 222 -24.18 -16.64 -11.16
C SER A 222 -24.13 -17.22 -9.76
N SER A 223 -25.00 -16.74 -8.88
CA SER A 223 -25.05 -17.12 -7.47
C SER A 223 -25.64 -18.51 -7.22
N ASP A 224 -26.38 -19.06 -8.18
CA ASP A 224 -27.07 -20.37 -8.06
C ASP A 224 -26.10 -21.56 -8.01
N THR A 225 -24.84 -21.34 -8.34
CA THR A 225 -23.83 -22.40 -8.49
C THR A 225 -22.75 -22.41 -7.41
N ILE A 226 -22.85 -21.53 -6.41
CA ILE A 226 -21.87 -21.44 -5.31
C ILE A 226 -21.82 -22.73 -4.49
N ASN A 227 -22.96 -23.41 -4.32
CA ASN A 227 -23.03 -24.65 -3.56
C ASN A 227 -22.29 -25.84 -4.23
N LEU A 228 -21.85 -25.68 -5.48
CA LEU A 228 -21.08 -26.67 -6.24
C LEU A 228 -19.56 -26.54 -6.02
N LEU A 229 -19.12 -25.49 -5.32
CA LEU A 229 -17.73 -25.26 -5.00
C LEU A 229 -17.21 -26.32 -4.00
N PRO A 230 -15.90 -26.64 -4.04
CA PRO A 230 -15.34 -27.69 -3.19
C PRO A 230 -15.36 -27.29 -1.70
N SER A 231 -15.76 -28.22 -0.84
CA SER A 231 -15.86 -28.02 0.62
C SER A 231 -14.50 -27.86 1.32
N SER A 232 -13.39 -28.12 0.60
CA SER A 232 -12.02 -27.90 1.05
C SER A 232 -11.63 -26.42 1.09
N LEU A 233 -12.43 -25.52 0.49
CA LEU A 233 -12.14 -24.09 0.48
C LEU A 233 -12.09 -23.52 1.89
N THR A 234 -10.99 -22.83 2.16
CA THR A 234 -10.74 -22.06 3.38
C THR A 234 -10.83 -20.56 3.12
N SER A 235 -10.63 -20.12 1.87
CA SER A 235 -10.75 -18.74 1.43
C SER A 235 -11.52 -18.65 0.11
N LEU A 236 -12.52 -17.78 0.06
CA LEU A 236 -13.34 -17.53 -1.13
C LEU A 236 -13.51 -16.02 -1.34
N THR A 237 -13.17 -15.55 -2.54
CA THR A 237 -13.44 -14.19 -3.00
C THR A 237 -14.24 -14.23 -4.29
N LEU A 238 -15.42 -13.63 -4.29
CA LEU A 238 -16.28 -13.52 -5.47
C LEU A 238 -16.50 -12.03 -5.78
N GLY A 239 -16.27 -11.66 -7.05
CA GLY A 239 -16.67 -10.38 -7.60
C GLY A 239 -18.19 -10.22 -7.66
N PRO A 240 -18.70 -9.19 -8.36
CA PRO A 240 -20.13 -8.89 -8.43
C PRO A 240 -21.01 -10.12 -8.72
N LEU A 241 -21.94 -10.40 -7.82
CA LEU A 241 -22.99 -11.40 -8.00
C LEU A 241 -24.36 -10.85 -7.57
N GLY A 242 -25.44 -11.44 -8.09
CA GLY A 242 -26.77 -11.20 -7.54
C GLY A 242 -26.88 -11.68 -6.08
N ILE A 243 -28.03 -11.44 -5.43
CA ILE A 243 -28.24 -11.91 -4.05
C ILE A 243 -28.18 -13.46 -4.05
N PRO A 244 -27.30 -14.08 -3.25
CA PRO A 244 -27.16 -15.52 -3.27
C PRO A 244 -28.39 -16.22 -2.70
N PRO A 245 -28.76 -17.41 -3.21
CA PRO A 245 -29.81 -18.20 -2.59
C PRO A 245 -29.42 -18.54 -1.15
N ARG A 246 -30.43 -18.72 -0.29
CA ARG A 246 -30.23 -18.90 1.16
C ARG A 246 -29.21 -20.00 1.51
N ASN A 247 -29.18 -21.08 0.74
CA ASN A 247 -28.32 -22.24 0.95
C ASN A 247 -27.00 -22.20 0.16
N ALA A 248 -26.65 -21.07 -0.47
CA ALA A 248 -25.50 -20.95 -1.37
C ALA A 248 -24.19 -21.46 -0.74
N PHE A 249 -23.97 -21.18 0.54
CA PHE A 249 -22.70 -21.45 1.22
C PHE A 249 -22.71 -22.72 2.11
N TYR A 250 -23.81 -23.49 2.16
CA TYR A 250 -23.96 -24.59 3.14
C TYR A 250 -22.91 -25.69 3.02
N SER A 251 -22.36 -25.93 1.81
CA SER A 251 -21.32 -26.95 1.58
C SER A 251 -19.93 -26.50 2.00
N LEU A 252 -19.68 -25.20 2.20
CA LEU A 252 -18.36 -24.62 2.43
C LEU A 252 -18.00 -24.59 3.93
N THR A 253 -18.15 -25.70 4.62
CA THR A 253 -18.00 -25.78 6.09
C THR A 253 -16.58 -25.49 6.59
N SER A 254 -15.56 -25.63 5.72
CA SER A 254 -14.15 -25.33 6.03
C SER A 254 -13.78 -23.85 5.85
N LEU A 255 -14.72 -23.01 5.41
CA LEU A 255 -14.44 -21.64 5.02
C LEU A 255 -14.08 -20.78 6.23
N VAL A 256 -12.92 -20.12 6.17
CA VAL A 256 -12.37 -19.22 7.18
C VAL A 256 -12.50 -17.75 6.75
N THR A 257 -12.33 -17.48 5.46
CA THR A 257 -12.44 -16.14 4.86
C THR A 257 -13.42 -16.14 3.70
N LEU A 258 -14.35 -15.19 3.71
CA LEU A 258 -15.31 -14.96 2.64
C LEU A 258 -15.39 -13.46 2.30
N ASP A 259 -15.12 -13.11 1.05
CA ASP A 259 -15.28 -11.75 0.49
C ASP A 259 -16.22 -11.83 -0.72
N ILE A 260 -17.37 -11.18 -0.65
CA ILE A 260 -18.35 -11.16 -1.75
C ILE A 260 -18.73 -9.73 -2.09
N ASP A 261 -18.92 -9.46 -3.37
CA ASP A 261 -19.46 -8.20 -3.88
C ASP A 261 -20.86 -8.44 -4.45
N ILE A 262 -21.88 -7.75 -3.93
CA ILE A 262 -23.27 -7.96 -4.33
C ILE A 262 -23.75 -6.81 -5.21
N GLU A 263 -24.36 -7.17 -6.34
CA GLU A 263 -25.15 -6.29 -7.17
C GLU A 263 -26.63 -6.34 -6.74
N PHE A 264 -27.16 -5.19 -6.33
CA PHE A 264 -28.53 -5.09 -5.81
C PHE A 264 -29.54 -4.93 -6.94
N ASP A 265 -29.93 -6.03 -7.57
CA ASP A 265 -31.03 -6.04 -8.53
C ASP A 265 -32.42 -6.13 -7.88
N SER A 266 -33.33 -5.23 -8.28
CA SER A 266 -34.56 -4.88 -7.57
C SER A 266 -35.78 -5.75 -7.88
N HIS A 267 -35.60 -6.99 -8.35
CA HIS A 267 -36.70 -7.77 -8.92
C HIS A 267 -37.06 -9.08 -8.19
N SER A 268 -36.60 -9.31 -6.96
CA SER A 268 -37.00 -10.50 -6.21
C SER A 268 -38.34 -10.29 -5.48
N GLU A 269 -39.33 -11.16 -5.74
CA GLU A 269 -40.61 -11.19 -4.99
C GLU A 269 -40.43 -11.63 -3.53
N THR A 270 -39.37 -12.38 -3.24
CA THR A 270 -39.08 -12.87 -1.89
C THR A 270 -38.15 -11.93 -1.14
N PRO A 271 -38.32 -11.78 0.20
CA PRO A 271 -37.40 -11.02 1.01
C PRO A 271 -35.98 -11.60 0.88
N PRO A 272 -35.01 -10.81 0.41
CA PRO A 272 -33.65 -11.29 0.23
C PRO A 272 -33.01 -11.65 1.58
N PHE A 273 -32.27 -12.76 1.59
CA PHE A 273 -31.67 -13.31 2.80
C PHE A 273 -30.31 -13.95 2.53
N ILE A 274 -29.32 -13.63 3.35
CA ILE A 274 -27.98 -14.21 3.30
C ILE A 274 -27.75 -15.04 4.58
N ASP A 275 -27.64 -16.37 4.44
CA ASP A 275 -27.42 -17.27 5.58
C ASP A 275 -25.96 -17.71 5.70
N LEU A 276 -25.23 -17.21 6.71
CA LEU A 276 -23.86 -17.64 7.01
C LEU A 276 -23.77 -18.46 8.29
N SER A 277 -24.90 -18.77 8.92
CA SER A 277 -24.92 -19.42 10.24
C SER A 277 -24.29 -20.82 10.25
N GLY A 278 -24.32 -21.53 9.11
CA GLY A 278 -23.71 -22.85 8.95
C GLY A 278 -22.18 -22.83 8.79
N LEU A 279 -21.56 -21.66 8.57
CA LEU A 279 -20.13 -21.52 8.36
C LEU A 279 -19.38 -21.40 9.70
N ILE A 280 -19.37 -22.49 10.46
CA ILE A 280 -18.87 -22.51 11.85
C ILE A 280 -17.38 -22.13 11.99
N ASN A 281 -16.59 -22.22 10.91
CA ASN A 281 -15.17 -21.86 10.90
C ASN A 281 -14.90 -20.45 10.36
N LEU A 282 -15.94 -19.70 9.97
CA LEU A 282 -15.79 -18.39 9.34
C LEU A 282 -15.31 -17.34 10.34
N GLU A 283 -14.07 -16.89 10.17
CA GLU A 283 -13.46 -15.87 11.02
C GLU A 283 -13.51 -14.48 10.41
N THR A 284 -13.48 -14.38 9.07
CA THR A 284 -13.47 -13.10 8.34
C THR A 284 -14.52 -13.09 7.26
N PHE A 285 -15.43 -12.12 7.33
CA PHE A 285 -16.44 -11.88 6.32
C PHE A 285 -16.41 -10.43 5.85
N LYS A 286 -16.38 -10.25 4.53
CA LYS A 286 -16.49 -8.95 3.87
C LYS A 286 -17.61 -9.00 2.84
N LEU A 287 -18.53 -8.07 2.96
CA LEU A 287 -19.63 -7.85 2.03
C LEU A 287 -19.49 -6.46 1.42
N SER A 288 -19.18 -6.43 0.13
CA SER A 288 -19.12 -5.22 -0.69
C SER A 288 -20.39 -5.12 -1.54
N GLY A 289 -20.66 -3.93 -2.06
CA GLY A 289 -21.79 -3.69 -2.96
C GLY A 289 -22.07 -2.19 -3.08
N ASN A 290 -22.55 -1.77 -4.25
CA ASN A 290 -22.89 -0.37 -4.50
C ASN A 290 -24.41 -0.17 -4.37
N ASP A 291 -24.85 0.33 -3.22
CA ASP A 291 -26.23 0.72 -2.97
C ASP A 291 -26.52 2.19 -3.33
N ALA A 292 -25.51 2.98 -3.67
CA ALA A 292 -25.64 4.43 -3.91
C ALA A 292 -26.34 4.78 -5.23
N LYS A 293 -26.24 3.92 -6.25
CA LYS A 293 -26.78 4.18 -7.60
C LYS A 293 -28.30 4.12 -7.66
N ARG A 294 -28.94 3.47 -6.70
CA ARG A 294 -30.38 3.33 -6.69
C ARG A 294 -30.88 4.19 -5.54
N HIS A 295 -31.77 5.12 -5.83
CA HIS A 295 -32.72 5.63 -4.85
C HIS A 295 -33.66 4.49 -4.45
N VAL A 296 -33.09 3.34 -4.03
CA VAL A 296 -33.81 2.15 -3.63
C VAL A 296 -34.79 2.64 -2.58
N ASP A 297 -36.06 2.28 -2.74
CA ASP A 297 -37.05 2.39 -1.69
C ASP A 297 -36.37 2.11 -0.35
N MET A 298 -36.45 3.06 0.59
CA MET A 298 -35.84 2.95 1.92
C MET A 298 -36.29 1.69 2.69
N ASN A 299 -37.21 0.92 2.11
CA ASN A 299 -37.77 -0.32 2.61
C ASN A 299 -37.00 -1.58 2.13
N PHE A 300 -36.04 -1.48 1.22
CA PHE A 300 -35.27 -2.66 0.79
C PHE A 300 -34.26 -3.05 1.88
N ASN A 301 -34.51 -4.20 2.51
CA ASN A 301 -33.70 -4.72 3.60
C ASN A 301 -33.34 -6.18 3.32
N ILE A 302 -32.05 -6.50 3.36
CA ILE A 302 -31.52 -7.85 3.26
C ILE A 302 -31.16 -8.32 4.67
N MET A 303 -31.83 -9.37 5.12
CA MET A 303 -31.52 -9.97 6.42
C MET A 303 -30.30 -10.89 6.26
N MET A 304 -29.33 -10.76 7.17
CA MET A 304 -28.10 -11.54 7.15
C MET A 304 -27.83 -12.17 8.52
N THR A 305 -27.62 -13.48 8.56
CA THR A 305 -27.15 -14.19 9.76
C THR A 305 -25.64 -14.39 9.69
N VAL A 306 -24.97 -14.29 10.84
CA VAL A 306 -23.52 -14.47 10.97
C VAL A 306 -23.21 -15.55 12.01
N PRO A 307 -22.17 -16.37 11.81
CA PRO A 307 -21.81 -17.42 12.74
C PRO A 307 -21.10 -16.86 13.99
N PRO A 308 -21.17 -17.53 15.16
CA PRO A 308 -20.52 -17.07 16.39
C PRO A 308 -18.98 -17.00 16.34
N SER A 309 -18.36 -17.67 15.37
CA SER A 309 -16.91 -17.72 15.16
C SER A 309 -16.32 -16.44 14.55
N ILE A 310 -17.16 -15.51 14.06
CA ILE A 310 -16.71 -14.32 13.35
C ILE A 310 -15.82 -13.42 14.23
N LYS A 311 -14.64 -13.08 13.71
CA LYS A 311 -13.67 -12.16 14.34
C LYS A 311 -13.59 -10.82 13.62
N ASN A 312 -13.71 -10.83 12.29
CA ASN A 312 -13.63 -9.66 11.43
C ASN A 312 -14.88 -9.57 10.55
N LEU A 313 -15.62 -8.48 10.67
CA LEU A 313 -16.85 -8.24 9.91
C LEU A 313 -16.79 -6.88 9.22
N ASP A 314 -16.84 -6.86 7.88
CA ASP A 314 -16.89 -5.65 7.05
C ASP A 314 -18.16 -5.68 6.18
N ILE A 315 -19.10 -4.78 6.43
CA ILE A 315 -20.37 -4.67 5.71
C ILE A 315 -20.46 -3.28 5.10
N GLY A 316 -20.25 -3.23 3.79
CA GLY A 316 -20.33 -2.01 2.99
C GLY A 316 -21.76 -1.48 2.80
N PRO A 317 -22.75 -2.29 2.39
CA PRO A 317 -24.08 -1.80 2.03
C PRO A 317 -24.97 -1.40 3.23
N ALA A 318 -25.78 -0.36 3.07
CA ALA A 318 -26.69 0.19 4.09
C ALA A 318 -27.94 -0.66 4.31
N CYS A 319 -28.34 -1.43 3.29
CA CYS A 319 -29.57 -2.22 3.26
C CYS A 319 -29.47 -3.54 4.02
N ILE A 320 -28.31 -3.89 4.57
CA ILE A 320 -28.13 -5.11 5.34
C ILE A 320 -28.69 -4.90 6.75
N THR A 321 -29.31 -5.93 7.32
CA THR A 321 -29.60 -6.00 8.76
C THR A 321 -29.13 -7.31 9.36
N ILE A 322 -28.55 -7.23 10.57
CA ILE A 322 -28.14 -8.40 11.34
C ILE A 322 -29.13 -8.56 12.51
N PRO A 323 -29.86 -9.67 12.59
CA PRO A 323 -30.78 -9.89 13.69
C PRO A 323 -30.06 -9.86 15.03
N SER A 324 -30.67 -9.22 16.05
CA SER A 324 -30.09 -9.09 17.39
C SER A 324 -29.87 -10.43 18.10
N GLN A 325 -30.49 -11.51 17.61
CA GLN A 325 -30.31 -12.88 18.09
C GLN A 325 -29.02 -13.54 17.58
N CYS A 326 -28.25 -12.92 16.69
CA CYS A 326 -26.97 -13.46 16.22
C CYS A 326 -25.84 -13.04 17.19
N PRO A 327 -25.42 -13.90 18.14
CA PRO A 327 -24.33 -13.54 19.03
C PRO A 327 -23.02 -13.52 18.25
N MET A 328 -22.20 -12.50 18.51
CA MET A 328 -20.86 -12.38 17.92
C MET A 328 -19.81 -12.27 19.03
N PRO A 329 -19.64 -13.33 19.84
CA PRO A 329 -18.82 -13.28 21.05
C PRO A 329 -17.32 -13.10 20.74
N LEU A 330 -16.86 -13.55 19.57
CA LEU A 330 -15.46 -13.48 19.15
C LEU A 330 -15.10 -12.25 18.29
N LEU A 331 -16.06 -11.36 18.04
CA LEU A 331 -15.87 -10.22 17.14
C LEU A 331 -14.82 -9.25 17.71
N GLU A 332 -13.72 -9.08 16.98
CA GLU A 332 -12.62 -8.18 17.33
C GLU A 332 -12.60 -6.90 16.49
N ARG A 333 -13.06 -6.98 15.23
CA ARG A 333 -13.05 -5.88 14.26
C ARG A 333 -14.38 -5.78 13.54
N LEU A 334 -15.00 -4.61 13.59
CA LEU A 334 -16.24 -4.30 12.87
C LEU A 334 -16.08 -3.08 11.99
N LYS A 335 -16.47 -3.17 10.71
CA LYS A 335 -16.60 -2.05 9.78
C LYS A 335 -18.00 -2.08 9.17
N VAL A 336 -18.77 -1.03 9.40
CA VAL A 336 -20.19 -0.97 9.02
C VAL A 336 -20.59 0.46 8.72
N GLN A 337 -21.67 0.65 7.97
CA GLN A 337 -22.31 1.96 7.89
C GLN A 337 -22.99 2.34 9.21
N GLN A 338 -23.13 3.64 9.46
CA GLN A 338 -23.82 4.17 10.64
C GLN A 338 -25.27 3.65 10.77
N SER A 339 -25.98 3.49 9.65
CA SER A 339 -27.39 3.04 9.61
C SER A 339 -27.59 1.66 10.25
N LEU A 340 -26.61 0.77 10.18
CA LEU A 340 -26.68 -0.57 10.78
C LEU A 340 -26.61 -0.52 12.32
N LEU A 341 -25.97 0.52 12.87
CA LEU A 341 -25.79 0.70 14.31
C LEU A 341 -26.88 1.57 14.95
N ILE A 342 -27.61 2.36 14.15
CA ILE A 342 -28.74 3.16 14.59
C ILE A 342 -30.03 2.33 14.39
N GLU A 343 -31.12 2.69 15.08
CA GLU A 343 -32.45 2.05 14.93
C GLU A 343 -32.59 0.64 15.54
N ASN A 344 -31.74 0.28 16.51
CA ASN A 344 -31.75 -1.05 17.14
C ASN A 344 -31.54 -2.22 16.15
N LYS A 345 -31.01 -1.94 14.96
CA LYS A 345 -30.72 -2.92 13.90
C LYS A 345 -29.49 -3.77 14.19
N GLY A 346 -28.67 -3.39 15.16
CA GLY A 346 -27.56 -4.20 15.66
C GLY A 346 -27.17 -3.75 17.07
N SER A 347 -27.05 -4.68 18.01
CA SER A 347 -26.51 -4.39 19.34
C SER A 347 -25.07 -4.88 19.42
N LEU A 348 -24.13 -3.96 19.69
CA LEU A 348 -22.73 -4.31 19.95
C LEU A 348 -22.52 -4.90 21.35
N SER A 349 -23.57 -4.99 22.17
CA SER A 349 -23.49 -5.56 23.53
C SER A 349 -23.13 -7.04 23.56
N SER A 350 -23.33 -7.77 22.45
CA SER A 350 -22.98 -9.19 22.32
C SER A 350 -21.51 -9.43 21.95
N SER A 351 -20.72 -8.37 21.74
CA SER A 351 -19.33 -8.44 21.26
C SER A 351 -18.32 -7.89 22.28
N PRO A 352 -18.05 -8.63 23.37
CA PRO A 352 -17.17 -8.17 24.45
C PRO A 352 -15.71 -8.01 24.00
N LEU A 353 -15.28 -8.68 22.92
CA LEU A 353 -13.91 -8.64 22.42
C LEU A 353 -13.65 -7.54 21.37
N LEU A 354 -14.63 -6.68 21.08
CA LEU A 354 -14.51 -5.67 20.03
C LEU A 354 -13.41 -4.64 20.35
N LYS A 355 -12.31 -4.69 19.59
CA LYS A 355 -11.14 -3.81 19.76
C LYS A 355 -11.11 -2.68 18.73
N LYS A 356 -11.65 -2.88 17.53
CA LYS A 356 -11.64 -1.91 16.43
C LYS A 356 -13.03 -1.74 15.80
N LEU A 357 -13.47 -0.50 15.65
CA LEU A 357 -14.74 -0.12 15.04
C LEU A 357 -14.48 0.94 13.98
N VAL A 358 -14.99 0.70 12.77
CA VAL A 358 -15.04 1.66 11.67
C VAL A 358 -16.49 1.92 11.34
N ILE A 359 -16.91 3.18 11.40
CA ILE A 359 -18.28 3.60 11.10
C ILE A 359 -18.24 4.48 9.85
N ASP A 360 -18.77 3.95 8.76
CA ASP A 360 -18.87 4.61 7.48
C ASP A 360 -20.17 5.44 7.36
N LEU A 361 -20.17 6.39 6.42
CA LEU A 361 -21.34 7.19 6.04
C LEU A 361 -22.09 7.79 7.25
N CYS A 362 -21.36 8.42 8.17
CA CYS A 362 -21.97 9.05 9.35
C CYS A 362 -22.70 10.35 8.97
N PHE A 363 -24.03 10.32 9.05
CA PHE A 363 -24.93 11.45 8.79
C PHE A 363 -25.68 11.93 10.03
N GLN A 364 -25.93 11.05 10.99
CA GLN A 364 -26.74 11.32 12.19
C GLN A 364 -25.88 11.45 13.46
N ARG A 365 -26.47 11.92 14.57
CA ARG A 365 -25.79 11.99 15.87
C ARG A 365 -25.64 10.59 16.48
N PHE A 366 -24.50 10.32 17.10
CA PHE A 366 -24.34 9.05 17.81
C PHE A 366 -25.20 9.00 19.08
N PRO A 367 -25.91 7.88 19.34
CA PRO A 367 -26.51 7.64 20.65
C PRO A 367 -25.40 7.44 21.71
N THR A 368 -25.71 7.72 22.98
CA THR A 368 -24.72 7.76 24.07
C THR A 368 -23.99 6.44 24.30
N ASN A 369 -24.62 5.31 23.95
CA ASN A 369 -24.11 3.96 24.21
C ASN A 369 -23.68 3.24 22.94
N LEU A 370 -23.49 3.96 21.82
CA LEU A 370 -23.09 3.37 20.55
C LEU A 370 -21.71 2.70 20.63
N ILE A 371 -20.79 3.32 21.37
CA ILE A 371 -19.38 2.93 21.40
C ILE A 371 -19.15 2.02 22.60
N PRO A 372 -18.81 0.73 22.39
CA PRO A 372 -18.58 -0.20 23.50
C PRO A 372 -17.38 0.20 24.35
N SER A 373 -17.45 -0.05 25.67
CA SER A 373 -16.39 0.30 26.61
C SER A 373 -15.08 -0.47 26.41
N THR A 374 -15.09 -1.56 25.65
CA THR A 374 -13.90 -2.37 25.33
C THR A 374 -13.10 -1.86 24.13
N LEU A 375 -13.64 -0.86 23.41
CA LEU A 375 -13.09 -0.39 22.15
C LEU A 375 -11.76 0.35 22.33
N LYS A 376 -10.72 -0.06 21.58
CA LYS A 376 -9.40 0.59 21.58
C LYS A 376 -9.18 1.52 20.40
N GLN A 377 -9.75 1.19 19.24
CA GLN A 377 -9.57 1.95 18.00
C GLN A 377 -10.92 2.29 17.37
N LEU A 378 -11.15 3.58 17.11
CA LEU A 378 -12.36 4.08 16.48
C LEU A 378 -12.01 4.87 15.21
N THR A 379 -12.63 4.52 14.10
CA THR A 379 -12.58 5.29 12.85
C THR A 379 -13.98 5.70 12.45
N ILE A 380 -14.16 6.97 12.12
CA ILE A 380 -15.44 7.56 11.75
C ILE A 380 -15.25 8.24 10.40
N HIS A 381 -16.05 7.88 9.40
CA HIS A 381 -16.10 8.59 8.13
C HIS A 381 -17.38 9.44 8.07
N LYS A 382 -17.22 10.74 8.27
CA LYS A 382 -18.28 11.75 8.35
C LYS A 382 -18.42 12.47 7.02
N TYR A 383 -19.59 12.35 6.40
CA TYR A 383 -19.90 13.03 5.13
C TYR A 383 -20.91 14.17 5.29
N SER A 384 -21.55 14.31 6.46
CA SER A 384 -22.46 15.43 6.74
C SER A 384 -21.70 16.71 7.11
N GLY A 385 -21.96 17.82 6.43
CA GLY A 385 -21.32 19.11 6.76
C GLY A 385 -21.85 19.76 8.04
N ASN A 386 -23.16 19.63 8.30
CA ASN A 386 -23.86 20.48 9.26
C ASN A 386 -24.18 19.81 10.60
N VAL A 387 -23.99 18.49 10.72
CA VAL A 387 -24.36 17.74 11.93
C VAL A 387 -23.12 17.48 12.77
N ASN A 388 -23.13 17.97 14.01
CA ASN A 388 -22.17 17.55 15.03
C ASN A 388 -22.54 16.14 15.49
N ILE A 389 -21.83 15.14 14.98
CA ILE A 389 -22.10 13.72 15.23
C ILE A 389 -21.64 13.28 16.63
N LEU A 390 -20.65 13.98 17.20
CA LEU A 390 -20.02 13.69 18.50
C LEU A 390 -20.61 14.48 19.68
N GLY A 391 -21.60 15.35 19.44
CA GLY A 391 -22.04 16.36 20.41
C GLY A 391 -22.39 15.79 21.79
N LYS A 392 -23.07 14.64 21.81
CA LYS A 392 -23.49 13.92 23.03
C LYS A 392 -22.75 12.60 23.28
N GLY A 393 -21.91 12.15 22.35
CA GLY A 393 -21.20 10.88 22.48
C GLY A 393 -20.20 10.92 23.64
N VAL A 394 -20.32 9.98 24.57
CA VAL A 394 -19.30 9.75 25.60
C VAL A 394 -18.33 8.73 25.04
N PHE A 395 -17.05 9.11 24.97
CA PHE A 395 -16.01 8.18 24.56
C PHE A 395 -15.54 7.37 25.77
N PRO A 396 -15.41 6.04 25.65
CA PRO A 396 -14.85 5.25 26.72
C PRO A 396 -13.35 5.53 26.89
N PRO A 397 -12.83 5.43 28.13
CA PRO A 397 -11.43 5.71 28.44
C PRO A 397 -10.45 4.69 27.85
N THR A 398 -10.93 3.60 27.25
CA THR A 398 -10.13 2.56 26.59
C THR A 398 -9.69 2.94 25.18
N ILE A 399 -10.26 4.00 24.59
CA ILE A 399 -9.87 4.46 23.24
C ILE A 399 -8.47 5.05 23.28
N THR A 400 -7.57 4.39 22.55
CA THR A 400 -6.17 4.82 22.39
C THR A 400 -5.91 5.39 20.99
N SER A 401 -6.76 5.09 20.02
CA SER A 401 -6.65 5.59 18.64
C SER A 401 -8.00 6.07 18.11
N LEU A 402 -8.06 7.31 17.63
CA LEU A 402 -9.23 7.91 17.02
C LEU A 402 -8.88 8.49 15.64
N SER A 403 -9.66 8.12 14.63
CA SER A 403 -9.57 8.67 13.27
C SER A 403 -10.92 9.22 12.84
N ILE A 404 -10.99 10.50 12.51
CA ILE A 404 -12.18 11.13 11.92
C ILE A 404 -11.80 11.61 10.52
N LYS A 405 -12.44 11.03 9.50
CA LYS A 405 -12.23 11.35 8.07
C LYS A 405 -13.54 11.79 7.43
N GLY A 406 -13.46 12.20 6.16
CA GLY A 406 -14.61 12.58 5.34
C GLY A 406 -14.74 14.09 5.14
N THR A 407 -15.81 14.55 4.49
CA THR A 407 -16.01 15.97 4.15
C THR A 407 -16.54 16.80 5.32
N GLY A 408 -17.22 16.16 6.27
CA GLY A 408 -17.72 16.81 7.47
C GLY A 408 -16.61 17.06 8.47
N ILE A 409 -16.49 18.30 8.96
CA ILE A 409 -15.48 18.67 9.94
C ILE A 409 -16.03 18.48 11.35
N GLU A 410 -15.22 17.93 12.25
CA GLU A 410 -15.57 17.70 13.64
C GLU A 410 -14.34 17.96 14.50
N THR A 411 -14.43 18.88 15.45
CA THR A 411 -13.34 19.15 16.40
C THR A 411 -13.60 18.41 17.71
N ILE A 412 -12.60 17.66 18.16
CA ILE A 412 -12.66 16.94 19.44
C ILE A 412 -12.13 17.84 20.54
N HIS A 413 -12.86 17.96 21.64
CA HIS A 413 -12.37 18.63 22.83
C HIS A 413 -11.36 17.72 23.57
N PRO A 414 -10.13 18.18 23.87
CA PRO A 414 -9.06 17.34 24.45
C PRO A 414 -9.44 16.61 25.73
N ASN A 415 -10.17 17.30 26.61
CA ASN A 415 -10.61 16.76 27.90
C ASN A 415 -11.55 15.54 27.80
N ARG A 416 -12.10 15.23 26.62
CA ARG A 416 -12.98 14.06 26.44
C ARG A 416 -12.22 12.74 26.24
N LEU A 417 -10.92 12.79 25.96
CA LEU A 417 -10.13 11.62 25.57
C LEU A 417 -8.74 11.65 26.23
N PRO A 418 -8.65 11.50 27.57
CA PRO A 418 -7.39 11.60 28.28
C PRO A 418 -6.38 10.51 27.91
N SER A 419 -6.83 9.32 27.48
CA SER A 419 -6.00 8.17 27.14
C SER A 419 -5.56 8.09 25.68
N LEU A 420 -5.84 9.12 24.88
CA LEU A 420 -5.61 9.07 23.43
C LEU A 420 -4.13 9.18 23.08
N ILE A 421 -3.61 8.15 22.40
CA ILE A 421 -2.21 8.06 21.96
C ILE A 421 -2.08 8.44 20.48
N LYS A 422 -3.10 8.14 19.67
CA LYS A 422 -3.13 8.42 18.24
C LYS A 422 -4.40 9.16 17.84
N LEU A 423 -4.23 10.29 17.15
CA LEU A 423 -5.31 11.11 16.64
C LEU A 423 -5.08 11.41 15.16
N LYS A 424 -6.07 11.08 14.34
CA LYS A 424 -6.16 11.48 12.94
C LYS A 424 -7.45 12.26 12.75
N GLN A 425 -7.37 13.53 12.34
CA GLN A 425 -8.56 14.36 12.21
C GLN A 425 -8.43 15.34 11.05
N ARG A 426 -9.57 15.59 10.39
CA ARG A 426 -9.72 16.72 9.47
C ARG A 426 -10.15 17.97 10.22
N ILE A 427 -9.40 19.06 10.10
CA ILE A 427 -9.64 20.31 10.85
C ILE A 427 -10.01 21.45 9.90
N LYS A 428 -10.96 22.31 10.31
CA LYS A 428 -11.30 23.56 9.62
C LYS A 428 -10.45 24.69 10.18
N GLY A 429 -9.81 25.46 9.30
CA GLY A 429 -9.12 26.69 9.68
C GLY A 429 -7.63 26.52 9.92
N SER A 430 -6.97 27.66 10.13
CA SER A 430 -5.52 27.80 10.31
C SER A 430 -5.02 27.46 11.72
N VAL A 431 -5.90 27.53 12.72
CA VAL A 431 -5.51 27.39 14.12
C VAL A 431 -5.79 25.97 14.60
N LEU A 432 -4.73 25.30 15.04
CA LEU A 432 -4.85 23.98 15.62
C LEU A 432 -5.59 24.06 16.98
N PRO A 433 -6.62 23.24 17.22
CA PRO A 433 -7.19 23.11 18.56
C PRO A 433 -6.14 22.54 19.51
N ALA A 434 -6.32 22.78 20.82
CA ALA A 434 -5.50 22.11 21.82
C ALA A 434 -5.50 20.59 21.58
N LEU A 435 -4.36 19.93 21.78
CA LEU A 435 -4.21 18.49 21.59
C LEU A 435 -4.22 17.76 22.95
N PRO A 436 -4.65 16.48 23.01
CA PRO A 436 -4.53 15.68 24.23
C PRO A 436 -3.07 15.54 24.69
N GLN A 437 -2.81 15.64 25.99
CA GLN A 437 -1.46 15.66 26.56
C GLN A 437 -0.69 14.34 26.38
N HIS A 438 -1.38 13.20 26.29
CA HIS A 438 -0.76 11.88 26.12
C HIS A 438 -0.56 11.47 24.65
N LEU A 439 -0.81 12.39 23.72
CA LEU A 439 -0.76 12.09 22.29
C LEU A 439 0.69 11.86 21.83
N LYS A 440 0.91 10.71 21.18
CA LYS A 440 2.19 10.35 20.55
C LYS A 440 2.20 10.50 19.03
N GLN A 441 1.04 10.31 18.41
CA GLN A 441 0.90 10.38 16.96
C GLN A 441 -0.24 11.31 16.58
N PHE A 442 0.07 12.33 15.78
CA PHE A 442 -0.92 13.25 15.26
C PHE A 442 -0.91 13.25 13.73
N THR A 443 -2.07 13.04 13.11
CA THR A 443 -2.27 13.21 11.67
C THR A 443 -3.29 14.31 11.44
N TRP A 444 -2.86 15.37 10.80
CA TRP A 444 -3.70 16.49 10.40
C TRP A 444 -4.04 16.38 8.92
N GLU A 445 -5.32 16.22 8.64
CA GLU A 445 -5.85 16.39 7.29
C GLU A 445 -6.49 17.79 7.17
N ALA A 446 -6.16 18.54 6.14
CA ALA A 446 -6.78 19.83 5.89
C ALA A 446 -7.23 19.88 4.45
N SER A 447 -8.53 20.10 4.22
CA SER A 447 -9.04 20.50 2.91
C SER A 447 -9.29 22.01 2.95
N PRO A 448 -8.31 22.85 2.60
CA PRO A 448 -8.58 24.27 2.44
C PRO A 448 -9.71 24.44 1.42
N TYR A 449 -10.70 25.26 1.77
CA TYR A 449 -11.64 25.74 0.76
C TYR A 449 -10.84 26.56 -0.24
N ARG A 450 -11.07 26.34 -1.54
CA ARG A 450 -10.22 26.76 -2.68
C ARG A 450 -9.76 28.23 -2.72
N ASN A 451 -10.23 29.11 -1.84
CA ASN A 451 -10.07 30.56 -1.96
C ASN A 451 -9.32 31.24 -0.81
N ASP A 452 -9.10 30.58 0.32
CA ASP A 452 -8.34 31.16 1.44
C ASP A 452 -7.03 30.38 1.61
N LYS A 453 -5.88 31.07 1.65
CA LYS A 453 -4.57 30.49 2.01
C LYS A 453 -4.40 30.54 3.53
N PRO A 454 -4.83 29.54 4.32
CA PRO A 454 -4.63 29.61 5.76
C PRO A 454 -3.14 29.48 6.09
N LEU A 455 -2.56 30.50 6.70
CA LEU A 455 -1.28 30.35 7.41
C LEU A 455 -1.52 29.37 8.56
N LEU A 456 -1.00 28.15 8.47
CA LEU A 456 -1.12 27.17 9.55
C LEU A 456 -0.20 27.56 10.70
N VAL A 457 -0.72 28.39 11.60
CA VAL A 457 0.00 28.76 12.81
C VAL A 457 -0.26 27.68 13.83
N PHE A 458 0.74 26.82 14.05
CA PHE A 458 0.75 26.01 15.24
C PHE A 458 0.74 26.94 16.46
N PRO A 459 -0.06 26.65 17.50
CA PRO A 459 0.04 27.39 18.76
C PRO A 459 1.49 27.37 19.21
N SER A 460 1.96 28.47 19.78
CA SER A 460 3.35 28.69 20.20
C SER A 460 3.97 27.44 20.82
N THR A 461 5.28 27.26 20.63
CA THR A 461 6.07 26.03 20.90
C THR A 461 5.86 25.36 22.26
N ASN A 462 5.22 26.03 23.22
CA ASN A 462 4.95 25.54 24.56
C ASN A 462 3.65 24.71 24.70
N ASN A 463 2.84 24.57 23.64
CA ASN A 463 1.54 23.90 23.71
C ASN A 463 1.48 22.51 23.06
N TYR A 464 2.61 21.94 22.66
CA TYR A 464 2.64 20.58 22.10
C TYR A 464 2.50 19.52 23.20
N PRO A 465 1.82 18.39 22.93
CA PRO A 465 1.91 17.22 23.79
C PRO A 465 3.37 16.82 23.98
N PRO A 466 3.85 16.63 25.22
CA PRO A 466 5.27 16.38 25.50
C PRO A 466 5.80 15.06 24.94
N HIS A 467 4.93 14.18 24.41
CA HIS A 467 5.28 12.87 23.88
C HIS A 467 5.00 12.73 22.37
N LEU A 468 4.84 13.83 21.64
CA LEU A 468 4.47 13.81 20.22
C LEU A 468 5.63 13.36 19.30
N GLU A 469 5.81 12.05 19.18
CA GLU A 469 6.85 11.39 18.38
C GLU A 469 6.57 11.41 16.88
N THR A 470 5.31 11.39 16.44
CA THR A 470 4.92 11.38 15.01
C THR A 470 4.00 12.55 14.68
N LEU A 471 4.41 13.33 13.68
CA LEU A 471 3.63 14.40 13.10
C LEU A 471 3.43 14.17 11.60
N ASN A 472 2.19 13.93 11.21
CA ASN A 472 1.81 13.65 9.83
C ASN A 472 0.90 14.75 9.26
N LEU A 473 1.41 15.44 8.25
CA LEU A 473 0.78 16.60 7.61
C LEU A 473 0.57 16.38 6.10
N VAL A 474 0.79 15.17 5.59
CA VAL A 474 0.81 14.91 4.13
C VAL A 474 -0.50 15.22 3.42
N ASP A 475 -1.61 15.29 4.16
CA ASP A 475 -2.94 15.59 3.63
C ASP A 475 -3.36 17.05 3.88
N ILE A 476 -2.38 17.92 4.14
CA ILE A 476 -2.55 19.37 4.12
C ILE A 476 -2.19 19.86 2.72
N TYR A 477 -3.13 20.54 2.08
CA TYR A 477 -2.90 21.21 0.80
C TYR A 477 -2.56 22.68 1.03
N ASP A 478 -1.90 23.30 0.04
CA ASP A 478 -1.48 24.71 -0.02
C ASP A 478 -0.21 25.07 0.77
N ASP A 479 0.13 26.37 0.69
CA ASP A 479 1.35 26.90 1.25
C ASP A 479 1.23 27.13 2.76
N PHE A 480 2.20 26.61 3.50
CA PHE A 480 2.27 26.73 4.94
C PHE A 480 3.70 26.56 5.41
N THR A 481 4.00 27.12 6.57
CA THR A 481 5.24 26.87 7.29
C THR A 481 4.95 26.16 8.60
N ILE A 482 5.92 25.42 9.13
CA ILE A 482 5.78 24.69 10.39
C ILE A 482 7.02 24.83 11.27
N ASN A 483 6.75 24.95 12.57
CA ASN A 483 7.71 24.73 13.65
C ASN A 483 7.58 23.32 14.20
N VAL A 484 8.53 22.46 13.87
CA VAL A 484 8.50 21.04 14.25
C VAL A 484 8.81 20.88 15.75
N PRO A 485 7.98 20.19 16.54
CA PRO A 485 8.24 19.95 17.95
C PRO A 485 9.58 19.26 18.19
N PRO A 486 10.39 19.66 19.19
CA PRO A 486 11.73 19.10 19.42
C PRO A 486 11.78 17.56 19.61
N ILE A 487 10.68 16.96 20.05
CA ILE A 487 10.58 15.50 20.30
C ILE A 487 10.14 14.69 19.07
N THR A 488 9.82 15.34 17.95
CA THR A 488 9.33 14.65 16.75
C THR A 488 10.42 13.78 16.14
N LYS A 489 10.17 12.47 16.08
CA LYS A 489 11.03 11.47 15.46
C LYS A 489 10.64 11.19 14.01
N TYR A 490 9.34 11.18 13.74
CA TYR A 490 8.75 10.88 12.44
C TYR A 490 7.97 12.09 11.94
N LEU A 491 8.50 12.75 10.91
CA LEU A 491 7.87 13.91 10.27
C LEU A 491 7.40 13.52 8.87
N LEU A 492 6.14 13.80 8.55
CA LEU A 492 5.60 13.62 7.21
C LEU A 492 5.00 14.93 6.74
N ILE A 493 5.53 15.49 5.65
CA ILE A 493 5.16 16.82 5.14
C ILE A 493 4.88 16.77 3.62
N PRO A 494 3.90 17.54 3.13
CA PRO A 494 3.73 17.84 1.73
C PRO A 494 4.71 18.95 1.31
N LEU A 495 5.28 18.83 0.12
CA LEU A 495 6.15 19.84 -0.47
C LEU A 495 5.49 20.37 -1.75
N GLU A 496 5.61 21.68 -1.96
CA GLU A 496 5.21 22.32 -3.20
C GLU A 496 6.46 22.64 -4.03
N PRO A 497 6.36 22.58 -5.37
CA PRO A 497 7.52 22.83 -6.21
C PRO A 497 7.75 24.33 -6.38
N ASN A 498 9.02 24.73 -6.34
CA ASN A 498 9.49 25.94 -6.99
C ASN A 498 9.96 25.58 -8.40
N TYR A 499 9.69 26.39 -9.40
CA TYR A 499 10.12 26.08 -10.77
C TYR A 499 11.51 26.68 -11.03
N SER A 500 12.41 25.88 -11.58
CA SER A 500 13.65 26.38 -12.17
C SER A 500 13.36 27.28 -13.37
N GLU A 501 14.37 27.99 -13.86
CA GLU A 501 14.27 28.75 -15.14
C GLU A 501 13.86 27.83 -16.30
N ASP A 502 14.35 26.58 -16.31
CA ASP A 502 13.98 25.54 -17.27
C ASP A 502 12.56 24.94 -17.05
N GLY A 503 11.79 25.45 -16.10
CA GLY A 503 10.47 24.93 -15.76
C GLY A 503 10.48 23.58 -15.03
N ILE A 504 11.63 23.10 -14.54
CA ILE A 504 11.72 21.88 -13.76
C ILE A 504 11.21 22.17 -12.34
N PRO A 505 10.17 21.45 -11.86
CA PRO A 505 9.72 21.55 -10.48
C PRO A 505 10.79 21.02 -9.51
N ILE A 506 11.27 21.90 -8.62
CA ILE A 506 12.23 21.65 -7.55
C ILE A 506 11.50 21.64 -6.21
N TYR A 507 11.54 20.52 -5.51
CA TYR A 507 11.02 20.36 -4.17
C TYR A 507 12.13 20.58 -3.14
N SER A 508 11.82 21.37 -2.11
CA SER A 508 12.75 21.79 -1.05
C SER A 508 12.03 21.72 0.29
N ILE A 509 12.68 21.15 1.31
CA ILE A 509 12.12 21.11 2.67
C ILE A 509 12.21 22.49 3.33
N GLY A 510 13.19 23.31 2.93
CA GLY A 510 13.35 24.69 3.39
C GLY A 510 12.16 25.59 3.04
N SER A 511 11.33 25.21 2.07
CA SER A 511 10.08 25.92 1.75
C SER A 511 9.00 25.81 2.83
N LYS A 512 9.06 24.78 3.68
CA LYS A 512 8.02 24.50 4.70
C LYS A 512 8.51 24.68 6.13
N ILE A 513 9.82 24.77 6.34
CA ILE A 513 10.42 24.92 7.66
C ILE A 513 10.77 26.39 7.86
N ASP A 514 10.28 27.00 8.95
CA ASP A 514 10.56 28.40 9.25
C ASP A 514 12.02 28.58 9.70
N ASN A 515 12.82 29.25 8.86
CA ASN A 515 14.24 29.49 9.12
C ASN A 515 14.50 30.57 10.19
N THR A 516 13.49 31.36 10.56
CA THR A 516 13.68 32.52 11.47
C THR A 516 14.03 32.11 12.91
N ILE A 517 13.57 30.95 13.36
CA ILE A 517 13.79 30.48 14.75
C ILE A 517 15.22 29.91 14.94
N ILE A 518 15.82 29.40 13.86
CA ILE A 518 17.09 28.67 13.88
C ILE A 518 18.29 29.61 14.12
N GLN A 519 18.15 30.91 13.88
CA GLN A 519 19.25 31.87 14.03
C GLN A 519 19.69 32.10 15.49
N SER A 520 18.91 31.64 16.47
CA SER A 520 19.18 31.91 17.89
C SER A 520 20.03 30.86 18.62
N GLN A 521 20.32 29.70 18.03
CA GLN A 521 21.12 28.64 18.67
C GLN A 521 22.34 28.25 17.83
N GLN A 522 23.48 28.02 18.48
CA GLN A 522 24.82 27.84 17.88
C GLN A 522 24.98 26.63 16.93
N GLN A 523 23.92 25.86 16.65
CA GLN A 523 23.91 24.80 15.64
C GLN A 523 22.66 24.92 14.77
N GLN A 524 22.85 25.32 13.50
CA GLN A 524 21.79 25.60 12.53
C GLN A 524 21.16 24.30 11.97
N GLN A 525 20.49 23.50 12.80
CA GLN A 525 19.68 22.39 12.30
C GLN A 525 18.27 22.87 11.92
N TRP A 526 17.78 22.45 10.75
CA TRP A 526 16.44 22.79 10.27
C TRP A 526 15.34 21.96 10.92
N LEU A 527 15.67 20.71 11.24
CA LEU A 527 14.79 19.80 11.97
C LEU A 527 15.36 19.52 13.35
N PRO A 528 14.52 19.18 14.33
CA PRO A 528 14.99 18.71 15.63
C PRO A 528 15.98 17.55 15.48
N VAL A 529 16.97 17.49 16.39
CA VAL A 529 17.99 16.44 16.42
C VAL A 529 17.40 15.02 16.45
N ASN A 530 16.19 14.88 17.00
CA ASN A 530 15.47 13.62 17.15
C ASN A 530 14.78 13.15 15.85
N THR A 531 14.61 14.05 14.86
CA THR A 531 13.94 13.73 13.60
C THR A 531 14.85 12.88 12.72
N THR A 532 14.62 11.57 12.79
CA THR A 532 15.39 10.55 12.07
C THR A 532 14.67 10.06 10.81
N HIS A 533 13.35 10.23 10.74
CA HIS A 533 12.52 9.78 9.64
C HIS A 533 11.75 10.98 9.05
N LEU A 534 11.94 11.22 7.76
CA LEU A 534 11.28 12.27 7.01
C LEU A 534 10.53 11.64 5.84
N THR A 535 9.25 11.95 5.69
CA THR A 535 8.47 11.61 4.50
C THR A 535 8.01 12.87 3.81
N CYS A 536 8.37 13.03 2.55
CA CYS A 536 8.01 14.16 1.72
C CYS A 536 7.00 13.72 0.67
N ARG A 537 5.82 14.34 0.62
CA ARG A 537 4.82 14.13 -0.43
C ARG A 537 4.91 15.25 -1.45
N PHE A 538 5.22 14.94 -2.70
CA PHE A 538 5.30 15.94 -3.76
C PHE A 538 3.89 16.30 -4.25
N CYS A 539 3.45 17.49 -3.89
CA CYS A 539 2.19 18.06 -4.35
C CYS A 539 2.41 18.80 -5.68
N LYS A 540 1.34 18.95 -6.47
CA LYS A 540 1.33 19.77 -7.70
C LYS A 540 2.46 19.43 -8.70
N ALA A 541 2.94 18.18 -8.74
CA ALA A 541 3.88 17.75 -9.77
C ALA A 541 3.19 17.93 -11.13
N THR A 542 3.67 18.88 -11.94
CA THR A 542 3.04 19.25 -13.21
C THR A 542 3.17 18.14 -14.25
N THR A 543 2.61 18.36 -15.43
CA THR A 543 2.75 17.52 -16.62
C THR A 543 4.20 17.31 -17.08
N GLY A 544 5.18 17.99 -16.48
CA GLY A 544 6.60 17.81 -16.76
C GLY A 544 7.08 16.35 -16.59
N ARG A 545 8.04 15.97 -17.44
CA ARG A 545 8.67 14.65 -17.44
C ARG A 545 9.62 14.43 -16.28
N LYS A 546 10.11 15.49 -15.63
CA LYS A 546 11.13 15.40 -14.57
C LYS A 546 10.77 16.29 -13.40
N VAL A 547 11.04 15.81 -12.19
CA VAL A 547 11.03 16.61 -10.96
C VAL A 547 12.39 16.49 -10.27
N ALA A 548 12.78 17.50 -9.50
CA ALA A 548 13.99 17.52 -8.72
C ALA A 548 13.69 17.71 -7.23
N PHE A 549 14.53 17.15 -6.36
CA PHE A 549 14.45 17.32 -4.90
C PHE A 549 15.81 17.73 -4.34
N ARG A 550 15.83 18.77 -3.50
CA ARG A 550 17.04 19.28 -2.83
C ARG A 550 17.50 18.34 -1.72
N LEU A 551 18.24 17.30 -2.10
CA LEU A 551 18.79 16.31 -1.17
C LEU A 551 19.86 16.91 -0.26
N ASP A 552 20.59 17.93 -0.72
CA ASP A 552 21.58 18.63 0.10
C ASP A 552 20.96 19.22 1.37
N GLU A 553 19.71 19.67 1.32
CA GLU A 553 19.03 20.23 2.50
C GLU A 553 18.85 19.17 3.60
N VAL A 554 18.48 17.95 3.23
CA VAL A 554 18.35 16.82 4.16
C VAL A 554 19.72 16.42 4.69
N ILE A 555 20.70 16.28 3.80
CA ILE A 555 22.05 15.83 4.13
C ILE A 555 22.77 16.83 5.05
N ASN A 556 22.67 18.13 4.76
CA ASN A 556 23.46 19.18 5.41
C ASN A 556 22.78 19.77 6.65
N HIS A 557 21.44 19.86 6.69
CA HIS A 557 20.73 20.61 7.73
C HIS A 557 19.91 19.76 8.68
N THR A 558 19.96 18.42 8.57
CA THR A 558 19.14 17.53 9.40
C THR A 558 19.94 16.31 9.87
N ASN A 559 19.37 15.59 10.85
CA ASN A 559 19.83 14.27 11.30
C ASN A 559 19.04 13.11 10.67
N VAL A 560 18.29 13.37 9.59
CA VAL A 560 17.48 12.34 8.93
C VAL A 560 18.38 11.19 8.48
N THR A 561 17.92 9.97 8.77
CA THR A 561 18.52 8.69 8.39
C THR A 561 17.65 7.97 7.38
N TYR A 562 16.31 8.13 7.48
CA TYR A 562 15.35 7.52 6.56
C TYR A 562 14.53 8.62 5.88
N LEU A 563 14.66 8.71 4.56
CA LEU A 563 13.95 9.68 3.73
C LEU A 563 12.99 8.92 2.80
N ASN A 564 11.69 9.16 2.96
CA ASN A 564 10.67 8.64 2.05
C ASN A 564 10.18 9.76 1.14
N ILE A 565 10.11 9.52 -0.16
CA ILE A 565 9.56 10.46 -1.13
C ILE A 565 8.34 9.82 -1.79
N TRP A 566 7.18 10.50 -1.68
CA TRP A 566 5.93 10.08 -2.28
C TRP A 566 5.54 11.00 -3.43
N ILE A 567 5.51 10.47 -4.65
CA ILE A 567 5.13 11.20 -5.85
C ILE A 567 3.71 10.80 -6.26
N ILE A 568 2.73 11.69 -6.04
CA ILE A 568 1.30 11.37 -6.19
C ILE A 568 0.95 11.01 -7.64
N LYS A 569 1.48 11.77 -8.60
CA LYS A 569 1.05 11.71 -10.02
C LYS A 569 1.27 10.34 -10.67
N ILE A 570 2.26 9.58 -10.23
CA ILE A 570 2.61 8.30 -10.83
C ILE A 570 2.14 7.18 -9.90
N LEU A 571 0.85 6.81 -9.96
CA LEU A 571 0.30 5.64 -9.26
C LEU A 571 0.71 5.52 -7.77
N GLY A 572 0.95 6.64 -7.08
CA GLY A 572 1.42 6.65 -5.70
C GLY A 572 2.81 6.04 -5.46
N LEU A 573 3.76 6.19 -6.40
CA LEU A 573 5.14 5.73 -6.21
C LEU A 573 5.77 6.29 -4.94
N LYS A 574 6.45 5.37 -4.24
CA LYS A 574 7.17 5.65 -3.01
C LYS A 574 8.62 5.23 -3.20
N PHE A 575 9.53 6.14 -2.94
CA PHE A 575 10.97 5.86 -2.84
C PHE A 575 11.38 5.91 -1.39
N GLU A 576 12.15 4.92 -0.94
CA GLU A 576 12.63 4.84 0.44
C GLU A 576 14.15 4.90 0.44
N PHE A 577 14.73 5.98 0.94
CA PHE A 577 16.17 6.17 1.00
C PHE A 577 16.69 6.00 2.42
N THR A 578 17.82 5.31 2.55
CA THR A 578 18.67 5.35 3.75
C THR A 578 19.84 6.30 3.51
N ILE A 579 20.08 7.18 4.47
CA ILE A 579 21.15 8.19 4.47
C ILE A 579 22.08 7.89 5.64
N GLN A 580 23.27 7.40 5.36
CA GLN A 580 24.29 7.08 6.35
C GLN A 580 25.50 7.99 6.20
N ARG A 581 25.81 8.76 7.25
CA ARG A 581 27.00 9.60 7.32
C ARG A 581 28.17 8.69 7.71
N LEU A 582 29.15 8.54 6.82
CA LEU A 582 30.22 7.53 6.97
C LEU A 582 31.34 8.01 7.90
N ASP A 583 31.59 9.31 7.93
CA ASP A 583 32.55 9.91 8.84
C ASP A 583 31.81 10.29 10.13
N SER A 584 32.06 9.55 11.21
CA SER A 584 31.46 9.80 12.54
C SER A 584 32.35 10.62 13.46
N ASP A 585 33.58 10.94 13.03
CA ASP A 585 34.50 11.75 13.81
C ASP A 585 33.94 13.17 13.94
N ILE A 586 33.43 13.49 15.13
CA ILE A 586 32.79 14.76 15.53
C ILE A 586 33.63 16.00 15.14
N ASN A 587 34.93 15.82 14.94
CA ASN A 587 35.88 16.88 14.59
C ASN A 587 36.15 17.02 13.08
N ASN A 588 35.70 16.08 12.25
CA ASN A 588 35.81 16.13 10.80
C ASN A 588 34.42 16.34 10.19
N ASN A 589 34.26 17.42 9.43
CA ASN A 589 33.06 17.66 8.65
C ASN A 589 32.70 16.39 7.88
N ASN A 590 31.52 15.80 8.14
CA ASN A 590 31.05 14.58 7.51
C ASN A 590 31.04 14.71 5.98
N ASN A 591 32.16 14.37 5.35
CA ASN A 591 32.40 14.66 3.95
C ASN A 591 31.78 13.58 3.09
N SER A 592 31.72 12.33 3.57
CA SER A 592 31.13 11.22 2.85
C SER A 592 29.79 10.76 3.44
N VAL A 593 28.78 10.69 2.58
CA VAL A 593 27.42 10.24 2.93
C VAL A 593 26.98 9.17 1.93
N LEU A 594 26.68 7.97 2.42
CA LEU A 594 26.03 6.92 1.63
C LEU A 594 24.53 7.22 1.56
N VAL A 595 24.00 7.30 0.35
CA VAL A 595 22.57 7.41 0.08
C VAL A 595 22.16 6.23 -0.78
N LEU A 596 21.25 5.39 -0.28
CA LEU A 596 20.79 4.19 -0.97
C LEU A 596 19.26 4.09 -0.93
N GLU A 597 18.63 3.93 -2.08
CA GLU A 597 17.21 3.59 -2.19
C GLU A 597 17.03 2.10 -1.85
N ARG A 598 16.17 1.79 -0.88
CA ARG A 598 16.12 0.48 -0.21
C ARG A 598 15.54 -0.62 -1.07
N GLN A 599 14.68 -0.28 -2.03
CA GLN A 599 13.97 -1.29 -2.83
C GLN A 599 14.70 -1.62 -4.14
N THR A 600 15.35 -0.62 -4.74
CA THR A 600 16.09 -0.71 -6.00
C THR A 600 17.59 -0.75 -5.81
N LEU A 601 18.07 -0.49 -4.59
CA LEU A 601 19.50 -0.38 -4.27
C LEU A 601 20.25 0.63 -5.15
N GLN A 602 19.53 1.56 -5.76
CA GLN A 602 20.13 2.66 -6.50
C GLN A 602 20.65 3.70 -5.51
N GLY A 603 21.81 4.30 -5.83
CA GLY A 603 22.43 5.28 -4.97
C GLY A 603 23.94 5.23 -5.05
N GLY A 604 24.60 5.74 -4.01
CA GLY A 604 26.06 5.77 -3.93
C GLY A 604 26.58 6.61 -2.77
N ILE A 605 27.90 6.78 -2.74
CA ILE A 605 28.59 7.62 -1.76
C ILE A 605 28.74 9.02 -2.36
N ILE A 606 28.13 9.99 -1.69
CA ILE A 606 28.18 11.42 -1.99
C ILE A 606 29.33 12.02 -1.19
N THR A 607 30.28 12.65 -1.87
CA THR A 607 31.38 13.38 -1.22
C THR A 607 31.13 14.87 -1.34
N ARG A 608 30.98 15.55 -0.20
CA ARG A 608 30.71 16.99 -0.15
C ARG A 608 31.96 17.76 -0.57
N GLN A 609 31.81 18.61 -1.58
CA GLN A 609 32.84 19.56 -1.97
C GLN A 609 32.57 20.89 -1.26
N GLN A 610 33.49 21.32 -0.40
CA GLN A 610 33.43 22.64 0.22
C GLN A 610 33.99 23.67 -0.75
N LYS A 611 33.18 24.63 -1.18
CA LYS A 611 33.65 25.75 -1.98
C LYS A 611 34.24 26.82 -1.06
N THR A 612 35.55 26.94 -1.03
CA THR A 612 36.23 27.97 -0.25
C THR A 612 36.13 29.32 -0.99
N THR A 613 35.13 30.13 -0.66
CA THR A 613 35.02 31.48 -1.22
C THR A 613 36.00 32.41 -0.50
N ILE A 614 37.01 32.91 -1.22
CA ILE A 614 38.19 33.59 -0.66
C ILE A 614 37.85 34.92 0.07
N ASN A 615 36.67 35.52 -0.13
CA ASN A 615 36.41 36.92 0.23
C ASN A 615 35.20 37.20 1.14
N SER A 616 34.60 36.24 1.83
CA SER A 616 33.43 36.53 2.68
C SER A 616 33.42 35.71 3.98
N GLN A 617 33.46 36.41 5.12
CA GLN A 617 33.24 35.88 6.48
C GLN A 617 31.81 35.37 6.73
N GLN A 618 31.03 35.07 5.69
CA GLN A 618 29.63 34.69 5.82
C GLN A 618 29.38 33.36 5.12
N HIS A 619 29.14 32.35 5.95
CA HIS A 619 28.56 31.02 5.71
C HIS A 619 29.23 30.11 4.66
N GLN A 620 29.65 28.92 5.10
CA GLN A 620 30.04 27.83 4.21
C GLN A 620 28.84 27.46 3.34
N GLN A 621 28.95 27.68 2.03
CA GLN A 621 27.94 27.29 1.06
C GLN A 621 28.39 26.02 0.35
N TYR A 622 27.61 24.96 0.46
CA TYR A 622 27.77 23.74 -0.32
C TYR A 622 27.06 23.90 -1.67
N ASP A 623 27.60 23.27 -2.71
CA ASP A 623 26.88 23.15 -3.98
C ASP A 623 25.62 22.30 -3.75
N PRO A 624 24.45 22.71 -4.29
CA PRO A 624 23.20 22.00 -4.10
C PRO A 624 23.25 20.61 -4.74
N ILE A 625 22.61 19.63 -4.11
CA ILE A 625 22.57 18.25 -4.58
C ILE A 625 21.12 17.92 -4.87
N TYR A 626 20.85 17.54 -6.12
CA TYR A 626 19.51 17.24 -6.58
C TYR A 626 19.31 15.74 -6.81
N LEU A 627 18.19 15.23 -6.32
CA LEU A 627 17.61 13.95 -6.72
C LEU A 627 16.60 14.20 -7.84
N TYR A 628 16.87 13.70 -9.03
CA TYR A 628 15.94 13.77 -10.16
C TYR A 628 15.13 12.49 -10.27
N PHE A 629 13.82 12.66 -10.47
CA PHE A 629 12.88 11.58 -10.73
C PHE A 629 12.27 11.78 -12.11
N ASN A 630 12.31 10.73 -12.94
CA ASN A 630 11.62 10.72 -14.21
C ASN A 630 10.16 10.29 -13.99
N ILE A 631 9.24 11.17 -14.35
CA ILE A 631 7.80 11.04 -14.12
C ILE A 631 7.06 10.53 -15.37
N ASP A 632 7.72 10.51 -16.52
CA ASP A 632 7.11 10.08 -17.77
C ASP A 632 6.78 8.57 -17.73
N SER A 633 5.53 8.22 -18.09
CA SER A 633 4.98 6.86 -18.04
C SER A 633 5.72 5.87 -18.96
N THR A 634 6.41 6.40 -19.96
CA THR A 634 7.18 5.59 -20.93
C THR A 634 8.53 5.13 -20.38
N SER A 635 9.13 5.89 -19.48
CA SER A 635 10.37 5.51 -18.79
C SER A 635 10.07 4.68 -17.55
N SER A 636 11.01 3.82 -17.11
CA SER A 636 10.81 3.14 -15.84
C SER A 636 10.75 4.20 -14.72
N PRO A 637 9.65 4.29 -13.98
CA PRO A 637 9.51 5.35 -12.98
C PRO A 637 10.53 5.25 -11.84
N PHE A 638 11.20 4.11 -11.73
CA PHE A 638 12.23 3.81 -10.74
C PHE A 638 13.62 4.29 -11.17
N GLU A 639 13.70 5.08 -12.24
CA GLU A 639 14.92 5.69 -12.73
C GLU A 639 15.32 6.91 -11.89
N LEU A 640 16.30 6.74 -11.00
CA LEU A 640 16.88 7.83 -10.23
C LEU A 640 18.13 8.38 -10.91
N ASN A 641 18.34 9.71 -10.79
CA ASN A 641 19.58 10.37 -11.18
C ASN A 641 20.01 11.37 -10.09
N LEU A 642 21.29 11.32 -9.71
CA LEU A 642 21.91 12.19 -8.71
C LEU A 642 22.86 13.16 -9.42
N SER A 643 22.70 14.47 -9.21
CA SER A 643 23.66 15.46 -9.74
C SER A 643 23.95 16.61 -8.76
N TYR A 644 25.16 17.18 -8.86
CA TYR A 644 25.65 18.32 -8.06
C TYR A 644 25.34 19.69 -8.67
N GLN A 645 24.79 19.71 -9.88
CA GLN A 645 24.42 20.92 -10.61
C GLN A 645 23.15 20.63 -11.41
N HIS A 646 22.36 21.68 -11.67
CA HIS A 646 21.38 21.61 -12.75
C HIS A 646 22.14 21.16 -14.00
N PRO A 647 21.78 20.04 -14.63
CA PRO A 647 22.47 19.60 -15.83
C PRO A 647 22.42 20.75 -16.84
N PRO A 648 23.57 21.24 -17.34
CA PRO A 648 23.54 22.19 -18.44
C PRO A 648 22.77 21.55 -19.59
N ILE A 649 21.95 22.34 -20.27
CA ILE A 649 21.13 21.92 -21.42
C ILE A 649 22.06 21.21 -22.42
N LEU A 650 21.72 19.96 -22.76
CA LEU A 650 22.22 19.23 -23.93
C LEU A 650 21.17 19.28 -25.04
#